data_AF-A0A6G0HVH9-F1
#
_entry.id   AF-A0A6G0HVH9-F1
#
_cell.length_a   1.000
_cell.length_b   1.000
_cell.length_c   1.000
_cell.angle_alpha   90.00
_cell.angle_beta   90.00
_cell.angle_gamma   90.00
#
_symmetry.space_group_name_H-M   'P 1'
#
loop_
_entity.id
_entity.type
_entity.pdbx_description
1 polymer ?
#
loop_
_entity_poly.entity_id
_entity_poly.type
_entity_poly.pdbx_seq_one_letter_code
_entity_poly.pdbx_strand_id
1 'polypeptide(L)'
;MAAMAAGDEHAASEVLRGLARHLNCLNEDNKSTRKRALELIKRETVDKGLSSSVLQEVFSALLKPLLKCLSDPMERCRETAITVITEFIRCVPKPEESLPYLMPCLAQRLGEKEILEPAEELRLSAVEMLTLSVEVCGKHLAPYLNEMMNILQRTIGDPFPDVKRESCKCAVKFAKCVPEHFHMQAESLVKPLMQTISHQHSRVRVSVIEATGAVIQHGTGKNIDDVLSHLAQRLFDDSPQVRKAVTVVVGDWLLHMRDRYSYFHKLVPLLLSSITDEIPEIRFLAADLWKQAGTQWEKENEEDIKDKMDFLLTPPPFYPPGVERPGLGCRELVVRNLGRLVPAITHDVTDWLVPTRVRTSQLLSVLLLHTEDHSTQHLQPLLATLYQACTDTEKEVVSNCLAAAKLLGTFVPPVVFLKLLLDHVTTPSSSSHPWTPLMVLAAVLGGCPKPLLKPHLEQIANTLAQPDVCQEYQQVMYLEQLLTCVDVLLHQCDSDCGSVSLQVLQVLITVQSLSTEPHLIEKALESAQLLCKVQGLDSRMELYRQHMGQLLDWLAASVNTWSSYSPQRLQLNIIVIQSGPVIGEFVSQLMPLLRCSLQSDKDPEMRMSIFTMLAKLLLDATNTLDSQGHFREESEKFLCNVLLPNLVWHAGRTAAAVRTSALSCLLALLHGGAITPGQLLCLEEKLIPLVLSALDEDSQMGRLLACRSLSTTVRLIGTSLHPEALNKIYPELLKRLDDSSEEVRSVALQALGLWLTSLTKDYNPEFCTPHLQFLFQQLLLHLDDPDSSVQEQVLEVLRKGSLVHPTLLRREVEAVRDKQRSPLYCDQLLQHISSLPTETTAE
;
A
#
# COMPACT_ATOMS: atom_id res chain seq x y z
N MET A 1 -23.58 -81.21 2.88
CA MET A 1 -23.09 -80.44 4.04
C MET A 1 -22.58 -81.34 5.17
N ALA A 2 -23.36 -82.26 5.73
CA ALA A 2 -22.88 -83.14 6.83
C ALA A 2 -21.65 -84.03 6.48
N ALA A 3 -21.60 -84.61 5.28
CA ALA A 3 -20.45 -85.43 4.84
C ALA A 3 -19.17 -84.62 4.55
N MET A 4 -19.31 -83.33 4.18
CA MET A 4 -18.16 -82.45 3.95
C MET A 4 -17.62 -81.91 5.28
N ALA A 5 -18.49 -81.57 6.24
CA ALA A 5 -18.09 -81.15 7.59
C ALA A 5 -17.32 -82.27 8.33
N ALA A 6 -17.78 -83.52 8.22
CA ALA A 6 -17.06 -84.68 8.79
C ALA A 6 -15.71 -84.94 8.11
N GLY A 7 -15.58 -84.62 6.82
CA GLY A 7 -14.31 -84.71 6.08
C GLY A 7 -13.31 -83.63 6.49
N ASP A 8 -13.80 -82.41 6.71
CA ASP A 8 -12.98 -81.27 7.17
C ASP A 8 -12.52 -81.45 8.63
N GLU A 9 -13.39 -81.96 9.53
CA GLU A 9 -13.00 -82.31 10.91
C GLU A 9 -11.92 -83.40 10.95
N HIS A 10 -12.04 -84.42 10.09
CA HIS A 10 -11.03 -85.47 9.98
C HIS A 10 -9.69 -84.91 9.47
N ALA A 11 -9.71 -84.09 8.42
CA ALA A 11 -8.52 -83.46 7.86
C ALA A 11 -7.83 -82.52 8.87
N ALA A 12 -8.61 -81.73 9.63
CA ALA A 12 -8.08 -80.89 10.71
C ALA A 12 -7.43 -81.73 11.82
N SER A 13 -8.05 -82.83 12.22
CA SER A 13 -7.50 -83.75 13.22
C SER A 13 -6.18 -84.38 12.77
N GLU A 14 -6.05 -84.76 11.49
CA GLU A 14 -4.80 -85.28 10.93
C GLU A 14 -3.68 -84.25 10.95
N VAL A 15 -3.98 -83.01 10.57
CA VAL A 15 -3.03 -81.88 10.63
C VAL A 15 -2.60 -81.65 12.09
N LEU A 16 -3.54 -81.56 13.03
CA LEU A 16 -3.24 -81.35 14.45
C LEU A 16 -2.39 -82.49 15.05
N ARG A 17 -2.66 -83.75 14.66
CA ARG A 17 -1.84 -84.90 15.06
C ARG A 17 -0.41 -84.77 14.53
N GLY A 18 -0.23 -84.30 13.30
CA GLY A 18 1.08 -84.00 12.71
C GLY A 18 1.82 -82.85 13.41
N LEU A 19 1.07 -81.87 13.94
CA LEU A 19 1.61 -80.71 14.64
C LEU A 19 1.92 -80.96 16.13
N ALA A 20 1.39 -82.03 16.75
CA ALA A 20 1.51 -82.30 18.18
C ALA A 20 2.96 -82.22 18.71
N ARG A 21 3.92 -82.79 17.96
CA ARG A 21 5.35 -82.70 18.32
C ARG A 21 5.86 -81.25 18.27
N HIS A 22 5.49 -80.50 17.25
CA HIS A 22 5.92 -79.11 17.09
C HIS A 22 5.31 -78.21 18.17
N LEU A 23 4.05 -78.45 18.56
CA LEU A 23 3.40 -77.75 19.67
C LEU A 23 4.13 -77.99 21.01
N ASN A 24 4.56 -79.22 21.29
CA ASN A 24 5.35 -79.51 22.48
C ASN A 24 6.69 -78.77 22.47
N CYS A 25 7.36 -78.73 21.31
CA CYS A 25 8.63 -78.02 21.14
C CYS A 25 8.51 -76.50 21.39
N LEU A 26 7.32 -75.90 21.34
CA LEU A 26 7.12 -74.47 21.69
C LEU A 26 7.35 -74.17 23.18
N ASN A 27 7.34 -75.19 24.05
CA ASN A 27 7.57 -75.03 25.49
C ASN A 27 8.99 -75.43 25.93
N GLU A 28 9.88 -75.82 25.02
CA GLU A 28 11.27 -76.17 25.36
C GLU A 28 12.14 -74.96 25.68
N ASP A 29 13.15 -75.11 26.54
CA ASP A 29 14.08 -74.04 26.91
C ASP A 29 14.92 -73.54 25.73
N ASN A 30 15.19 -74.40 24.74
CA ASN A 30 16.04 -74.07 23.60
C ASN A 30 15.32 -73.17 22.58
N LYS A 31 15.77 -71.92 22.49
CA LYS A 31 15.25 -70.91 21.55
C LYS A 31 15.26 -71.35 20.08
N SER A 32 16.28 -72.09 19.64
CA SER A 32 16.37 -72.56 18.25
C SER A 32 15.33 -73.66 17.95
N THR A 33 15.01 -74.49 18.94
CA THR A 33 13.97 -75.51 18.79
C THR A 33 12.59 -74.87 18.69
N ARG A 34 12.29 -73.89 19.55
CA ARG A 34 11.02 -73.13 19.49
C ARG A 34 10.85 -72.40 18.16
N LYS A 35 11.89 -71.72 17.68
CA LYS A 35 11.89 -71.06 16.36
C LYS A 35 11.57 -72.05 15.23
N ARG A 36 12.30 -73.16 15.17
CA ARG A 36 12.10 -74.18 14.13
C ARG A 36 10.71 -74.80 14.21
N ALA A 37 10.16 -74.96 15.41
CA ALA A 37 8.80 -75.45 15.60
C ALA A 37 7.75 -74.48 15.02
N LEU A 38 7.90 -73.17 15.24
CA LEU A 38 7.01 -72.17 14.64
C LEU A 38 7.08 -72.14 13.11
N GLU A 39 8.28 -72.22 12.52
CA GLU A 39 8.46 -72.29 11.07
C GLU A 39 7.80 -73.54 10.47
N LEU A 40 7.89 -74.68 11.16
CA LEU A 40 7.24 -75.92 10.75
C LEU A 40 5.72 -75.86 10.91
N ILE A 41 5.22 -75.25 11.99
CA ILE A 41 3.78 -75.03 12.17
C ILE A 41 3.25 -74.18 11.02
N LYS A 42 3.91 -73.06 10.69
CA LYS A 42 3.55 -72.22 9.53
C LYS A 42 3.48 -73.04 8.24
N ARG A 43 4.55 -73.79 7.95
CA ARG A 43 4.69 -74.57 6.72
C ARG A 43 3.61 -75.65 6.57
N GLU A 44 3.27 -76.32 7.67
CA GLU A 44 2.30 -77.41 7.66
C GLU A 44 0.84 -76.93 7.78
N THR A 45 0.61 -75.62 7.89
CA THR A 45 -0.73 -75.03 8.05
C THR A 45 -1.03 -74.02 6.93
N VAL A 46 -0.79 -72.73 7.18
CA VAL A 46 -1.14 -71.63 6.28
C VAL A 46 -0.41 -71.72 4.93
N ASP A 47 0.83 -72.25 4.89
CA ASP A 47 1.58 -72.40 3.62
C ASP A 47 1.23 -73.69 2.86
N LYS A 48 0.49 -74.62 3.47
CA LYS A 48 0.20 -75.95 2.90
C LYS A 48 -0.98 -75.95 1.91
N GLY A 49 -1.69 -74.83 1.79
CA GLY A 49 -2.85 -74.70 0.91
C GLY A 49 -4.07 -75.49 1.39
N LEU A 50 -4.28 -75.58 2.70
CA LEU A 50 -5.46 -76.23 3.29
C LEU A 50 -6.75 -75.42 3.00
N SER A 51 -7.90 -76.09 3.06
CA SER A 51 -9.19 -75.41 2.94
C SER A 51 -9.43 -74.48 4.13
N SER A 52 -10.18 -73.39 3.91
CA SER A 52 -10.46 -72.40 4.95
C SER A 52 -11.23 -72.97 6.15
N SER A 53 -12.12 -73.95 5.93
CA SER A 53 -12.82 -74.69 7.00
C SER A 53 -11.87 -75.51 7.87
N VAL A 54 -10.91 -76.23 7.26
CA VAL A 54 -9.88 -76.98 7.99
C VAL A 54 -8.98 -76.01 8.76
N LEU A 55 -8.61 -74.87 8.18
CA LEU A 55 -7.82 -73.84 8.85
C LEU A 55 -8.54 -73.26 10.08
N GLN A 56 -9.88 -73.15 10.09
CA GLN A 56 -10.65 -72.71 11.26
C GLN A 56 -10.42 -73.63 12.47
N GLU A 57 -10.64 -74.93 12.27
CA GLU A 57 -10.50 -75.93 13.34
C GLU A 57 -9.04 -76.02 13.83
N VAL A 58 -8.08 -75.96 12.90
CA VAL A 58 -6.66 -75.93 13.24
C VAL A 58 -6.31 -74.65 14.02
N PHE A 59 -6.79 -73.48 13.60
CA PHE A 59 -6.51 -72.21 14.26
C PHE A 59 -7.07 -72.18 15.69
N SER A 60 -8.30 -72.67 15.89
CA SER A 60 -8.93 -72.77 17.22
C SER A 60 -8.07 -73.55 18.23
N ALA A 61 -7.40 -74.62 17.78
CA ALA A 61 -6.49 -75.40 18.62
C ALA A 61 -5.11 -74.74 18.79
N LEU A 62 -4.61 -74.04 17.77
CA LEU A 62 -3.27 -73.42 17.77
C LEU A 62 -3.22 -72.03 18.40
N LEU A 63 -4.34 -71.33 18.52
CA LEU A 63 -4.38 -69.92 18.92
C LEU A 63 -3.71 -69.68 20.28
N LYS A 64 -4.08 -70.42 21.33
CA LYS A 64 -3.50 -70.24 22.67
C LYS A 64 -1.98 -70.52 22.70
N PRO A 65 -1.47 -71.64 22.13
CA PRO A 65 -0.04 -71.85 21.98
C PRO A 65 0.69 -70.71 21.26
N LEU A 66 0.13 -70.22 20.14
CA LEU A 66 0.74 -69.15 19.35
C LEU A 66 0.74 -67.80 20.10
N LEU A 67 -0.34 -67.46 20.81
CA LEU A 67 -0.43 -66.26 21.64
C LEU A 67 0.62 -66.27 22.75
N LYS A 68 0.89 -67.43 23.37
CA LYS A 68 1.97 -67.56 24.37
C LYS A 68 3.35 -67.23 23.77
N CYS A 69 3.58 -67.60 22.51
CA CYS A 69 4.83 -67.28 21.80
C CYS A 69 5.00 -65.78 21.51
N LEU A 70 3.95 -64.96 21.60
CA LEU A 70 4.10 -63.51 21.52
C LEU A 70 4.93 -62.96 22.67
N SER A 71 5.06 -63.66 23.80
CA SER A 71 5.92 -63.27 24.94
C SER A 71 7.24 -64.05 24.99
N ASP A 72 7.65 -64.71 23.90
CA ASP A 72 8.92 -65.43 23.85
C ASP A 72 10.11 -64.48 24.02
N PRO A 73 11.16 -64.82 24.79
CA PRO A 73 12.36 -64.00 24.88
C PRO A 73 13.07 -63.80 23.52
N MET A 74 12.94 -64.73 22.57
CA MET A 74 13.52 -64.63 21.23
C MET A 74 12.60 -63.84 20.28
N GLU A 75 13.10 -62.71 19.77
CA GLU A 75 12.39 -61.85 18.83
C GLU A 75 11.88 -62.59 17.58
N ARG A 76 12.71 -63.44 16.96
CA ARG A 76 12.31 -64.25 15.79
C ARG A 76 11.13 -65.20 16.07
N CYS A 77 10.99 -65.69 17.30
CA CYS A 77 9.83 -66.51 17.68
C CYS A 77 8.57 -65.64 17.74
N ARG A 78 8.66 -64.45 18.34
CA ARG A 78 7.55 -63.49 18.38
C ARG A 78 7.12 -63.06 16.98
N GLU A 79 8.08 -62.69 16.11
CA GLU A 79 7.87 -62.35 14.70
C GLU A 79 7.10 -63.45 13.94
N THR A 80 7.57 -64.70 14.06
CA THR A 80 6.96 -65.84 13.38
C THR A 80 5.56 -66.12 13.93
N ALA A 81 5.36 -65.99 15.25
CA ALA A 81 4.04 -66.16 15.86
C ALA A 81 3.04 -65.10 15.36
N ILE A 82 3.41 -63.82 15.33
CA ILE A 82 2.58 -62.73 14.77
C ILE A 82 2.24 -63.03 13.31
N THR A 83 3.22 -63.44 12.52
CA THR A 83 3.02 -63.79 11.10
C THR A 83 2.01 -64.92 10.94
N VAL A 84 2.17 -66.01 11.69
CA VAL A 84 1.28 -67.17 11.61
C VAL A 84 -0.14 -66.80 12.04
N ILE A 85 -0.32 -66.08 13.15
CA ILE A 85 -1.65 -65.64 13.60
C ILE A 85 -2.30 -64.73 12.55
N THR A 86 -1.55 -63.78 11.98
CA THR A 86 -2.04 -62.88 10.92
C THR A 86 -2.52 -63.67 9.69
N GLU A 87 -1.75 -64.65 9.22
CA GLU A 87 -2.15 -65.48 8.08
C GLU A 87 -3.39 -66.34 8.38
N PHE A 88 -3.54 -66.85 9.61
CA PHE A 88 -4.77 -67.52 10.00
C PHE A 88 -5.97 -66.57 9.97
N ILE A 89 -5.86 -65.40 10.59
CA ILE A 89 -6.95 -64.39 10.61
C ILE A 89 -7.39 -64.02 9.18
N ARG A 90 -6.45 -64.00 8.22
CA ARG A 90 -6.76 -63.71 6.81
C ARG A 90 -7.53 -64.83 6.10
N CYS A 91 -7.25 -66.09 6.44
CA CYS A 91 -7.69 -67.24 5.67
C CYS A 91 -8.90 -67.97 6.25
N VAL A 92 -9.18 -67.82 7.55
CA VAL A 92 -10.27 -68.55 8.21
C VAL A 92 -11.65 -67.90 7.96
N PRO A 93 -12.74 -68.69 7.87
CA PRO A 93 -14.09 -68.18 7.60
C PRO A 93 -14.72 -67.43 8.79
N LYS A 94 -14.28 -67.70 10.02
CA LYS A 94 -14.80 -67.06 11.25
C LYS A 94 -13.66 -66.53 12.13
N PRO A 95 -12.94 -65.49 11.68
CA PRO A 95 -11.82 -64.92 12.43
C PRO A 95 -12.26 -64.33 13.78
N GLU A 96 -13.54 -63.97 13.94
CA GLU A 96 -14.09 -63.43 15.17
C GLU A 96 -14.02 -64.40 16.38
N GLU A 97 -13.94 -65.72 16.13
CA GLU A 97 -13.79 -66.73 17.20
C GLU A 97 -12.45 -66.61 17.95
N SER A 98 -11.46 -65.92 17.35
CA SER A 98 -10.15 -65.70 17.96
C SER A 98 -10.12 -64.52 18.95
N LEU A 99 -11.05 -63.56 18.83
CA LEU A 99 -11.04 -62.30 19.58
C LEU A 99 -11.02 -62.47 21.11
N PRO A 100 -11.75 -63.42 21.73
CA PRO A 100 -11.74 -63.59 23.19
C PRO A 100 -10.36 -63.87 23.78
N TYR A 101 -9.44 -64.44 23.00
CA TYR A 101 -8.07 -64.72 23.43
C TYR A 101 -7.07 -63.73 22.85
N LEU A 102 -7.27 -63.29 21.61
CA LEU A 102 -6.39 -62.37 20.92
C LEU A 102 -6.39 -60.99 21.56
N MET A 103 -7.57 -60.41 21.81
CA MET A 103 -7.70 -59.03 22.27
C MET A 103 -7.08 -58.78 23.66
N PRO A 104 -7.32 -59.62 24.68
CA PRO A 104 -6.65 -59.47 25.96
C PRO A 104 -5.12 -59.60 25.86
N CYS A 105 -4.62 -60.50 25.00
CA CYS A 105 -3.19 -60.71 24.82
C CYS A 105 -2.52 -59.49 24.16
N LEU A 106 -3.14 -58.91 23.13
CA LEU A 106 -2.66 -57.68 22.51
C LEU A 106 -2.76 -56.48 23.44
N ALA A 107 -3.84 -56.37 24.23
CA ALA A 107 -4.02 -55.29 25.19
C ALA A 107 -2.96 -55.34 26.31
N GLN A 108 -2.64 -56.53 26.82
CA GLN A 108 -1.55 -56.70 27.78
C GLN A 108 -0.20 -56.29 27.17
N ARG A 109 0.05 -56.66 25.91
CA ARG A 109 1.36 -56.42 25.27
C ARG A 109 1.56 -54.98 24.82
N LEU A 110 0.51 -54.31 24.32
CA LEU A 110 0.58 -52.99 23.67
C LEU A 110 -0.23 -51.89 24.38
N GLY A 111 -1.26 -52.24 25.16
CA GLY A 111 -2.21 -51.30 25.75
C GLY A 111 -1.95 -50.91 27.21
N GLU A 112 -1.00 -51.57 27.89
CA GLU A 112 -0.59 -51.21 29.26
C GLU A 112 0.16 -49.86 29.31
N LYS A 113 0.48 -49.39 30.52
CA LYS A 113 1.15 -48.09 30.72
C LYS A 113 2.50 -48.01 29.99
N GLU A 114 3.23 -49.12 30.00
CA GLU A 114 4.48 -49.32 29.28
C GLU A 114 4.27 -50.42 28.24
N ILE A 115 4.70 -50.18 27.00
CA ILE A 115 4.57 -51.17 25.94
C ILE A 115 5.59 -52.28 26.18
N LEU A 116 5.12 -53.52 26.34
CA LEU A 116 5.96 -54.67 26.67
C LEU A 116 6.74 -55.22 25.47
N GLU A 117 6.34 -54.92 24.24
CA GLU A 117 7.12 -55.30 23.05
C GLU A 117 8.22 -54.26 22.77
N PRO A 118 9.51 -54.60 22.98
CA PRO A 118 10.61 -53.66 22.75
C PRO A 118 10.90 -53.42 21.27
N ALA A 119 10.69 -54.41 20.39
CA ALA A 119 11.06 -54.33 18.99
C ALA A 119 10.02 -53.54 18.18
N GLU A 120 10.43 -52.41 17.59
CA GLU A 120 9.52 -51.50 16.86
C GLU A 120 8.85 -52.16 15.65
N GLU A 121 9.58 -53.00 14.91
CA GLU A 121 9.05 -53.79 13.78
C GLU A 121 7.99 -54.82 14.21
N LEU A 122 8.13 -55.37 15.43
CA LEU A 122 7.14 -56.29 15.98
C LEU A 122 5.92 -55.55 16.54
N ARG A 123 6.11 -54.34 17.08
CA ARG A 123 5.00 -53.46 17.40
C ARG A 123 4.21 -53.13 16.14
N LEU A 124 4.88 -52.78 15.05
CA LEU A 124 4.25 -52.53 13.76
C LEU A 124 3.47 -53.76 13.29
N SER A 125 4.12 -54.93 13.22
CA SER A 125 3.50 -56.18 12.78
C SER A 125 2.26 -56.54 13.63
N ALA A 126 2.31 -56.30 14.94
CA ALA A 126 1.18 -56.55 15.84
C ALA A 126 0.02 -55.56 15.62
N VAL A 127 0.31 -54.29 15.31
CA VAL A 127 -0.72 -53.30 14.96
C VAL A 127 -1.29 -53.58 13.56
N GLU A 128 -0.49 -54.04 12.60
CA GLU A 128 -0.98 -54.50 11.29
C GLU A 128 -1.93 -55.70 11.43
N MET A 129 -1.59 -56.65 12.30
CA MET A 129 -2.47 -57.76 12.66
C MET A 129 -3.77 -57.27 13.32
N LEU A 130 -3.68 -56.24 14.18
CA LEU A 130 -4.85 -55.60 14.78
C LEU A 130 -5.73 -54.92 13.71
N THR A 131 -5.14 -54.17 12.79
CA THR A 131 -5.87 -53.54 11.68
C THR A 131 -6.56 -54.59 10.81
N LEU A 132 -5.88 -55.69 10.47
CA LEU A 132 -6.49 -56.80 9.73
C LEU A 132 -7.68 -57.38 10.50
N SER A 133 -7.53 -57.57 11.81
CA SER A 133 -8.61 -58.05 12.68
C SER A 133 -9.82 -57.12 12.64
N VAL A 134 -9.60 -55.79 12.62
CA VAL A 134 -10.67 -54.80 12.43
C VAL A 134 -11.37 -54.98 11.08
N GLU A 135 -10.61 -55.15 10.00
CA GLU A 135 -11.15 -55.31 8.64
C GLU A 135 -12.01 -56.57 8.48
N VAL A 136 -11.56 -57.70 9.05
CA VAL A 136 -12.24 -58.99 8.85
C VAL A 136 -13.31 -59.28 9.89
N CYS A 137 -13.18 -58.81 11.12
CA CYS A 137 -14.15 -59.06 12.19
C CYS A 137 -15.22 -57.94 12.31
N GLY A 138 -14.92 -56.72 11.86
CA GLY A 138 -15.86 -55.60 11.87
C GLY A 138 -16.56 -55.38 13.22
N LYS A 139 -17.90 -55.39 13.22
CA LYS A 139 -18.74 -55.14 14.41
C LYS A 139 -18.52 -56.12 15.56
N HIS A 140 -17.95 -57.30 15.32
CA HIS A 140 -17.65 -58.29 16.37
C HIS A 140 -16.59 -57.81 17.36
N LEU A 141 -15.87 -56.72 17.05
CA LEU A 141 -14.93 -56.08 17.97
C LEU A 141 -15.58 -55.14 18.99
N ALA A 142 -16.87 -54.84 18.89
CA ALA A 142 -17.56 -53.96 19.84
C ALA A 142 -17.40 -54.35 21.33
N PRO A 143 -17.43 -55.65 21.71
CA PRO A 143 -17.20 -56.06 23.10
C PRO A 143 -15.79 -55.76 23.62
N TYR A 144 -14.81 -55.54 22.74
CA TYR A 144 -13.40 -55.31 23.05
C TYR A 144 -13.00 -53.82 22.92
N LEU A 145 -13.98 -52.92 23.06
CA LEU A 145 -13.75 -51.48 22.94
C LEU A 145 -12.65 -51.00 23.89
N ASN A 146 -12.66 -51.42 25.15
CA ASN A 146 -11.66 -51.02 26.14
C ASN A 146 -10.24 -51.40 25.69
N GLU A 147 -10.04 -52.66 25.28
CA GLU A 147 -8.78 -53.21 24.81
C GLU A 147 -8.28 -52.45 23.56
N MET A 148 -9.16 -52.26 22.57
CA MET A 148 -8.85 -51.50 21.36
C MET A 148 -8.39 -50.08 21.69
N MET A 149 -9.15 -49.36 22.52
CA MET A 149 -8.85 -47.98 22.86
C MET A 149 -7.55 -47.85 23.67
N ASN A 150 -7.28 -48.78 24.59
CA ASN A 150 -6.03 -48.80 25.34
C ASN A 150 -4.82 -49.03 24.44
N ILE A 151 -4.90 -49.98 23.49
CA ILE A 151 -3.82 -50.22 22.51
C ILE A 151 -3.59 -48.94 21.69
N LEU A 152 -4.64 -48.39 21.07
CA LEU A 152 -4.54 -47.23 20.19
C LEU A 152 -4.00 -45.98 20.91
N GLN A 153 -4.41 -45.74 22.17
CA GLN A 153 -3.88 -44.62 22.97
C GLN A 153 -2.35 -44.68 23.11
N ARG A 154 -1.77 -45.88 23.22
CA ARG A 154 -0.32 -46.09 23.35
C ARG A 154 0.38 -46.04 22.00
N THR A 155 -0.16 -46.73 21.00
CA THR A 155 0.53 -46.93 19.72
C THR A 155 0.43 -45.72 18.79
N ILE A 156 -0.57 -44.84 18.93
CA ILE A 156 -0.57 -43.51 18.25
C ILE A 156 0.59 -42.65 18.77
N GLY A 157 0.91 -42.77 20.07
CA GLY A 157 2.03 -42.10 20.71
C GLY A 157 3.40 -42.74 20.48
N ASP A 158 3.48 -43.87 19.75
CA ASP A 158 4.71 -44.68 19.62
C ASP A 158 5.90 -43.89 19.04
N PRO A 159 7.14 -44.10 19.51
CA PRO A 159 8.31 -43.44 18.91
C PRO A 159 8.56 -43.83 17.44
N PHE A 160 8.12 -45.01 16.99
CA PHE A 160 8.35 -45.48 15.63
C PHE A 160 7.28 -44.95 14.66
N PRO A 161 7.66 -44.19 13.61
CA PRO A 161 6.70 -43.52 12.73
C PRO A 161 5.69 -44.43 12.04
N ASP A 162 6.08 -45.65 11.65
CA ASP A 162 5.17 -46.55 10.94
C ASP A 162 4.13 -47.18 11.88
N VAL A 163 4.47 -47.41 13.15
CA VAL A 163 3.46 -47.80 14.18
C VAL A 163 2.42 -46.71 14.35
N LYS A 164 2.83 -45.43 14.41
CA LYS A 164 1.89 -44.31 14.49
C LYS A 164 0.91 -44.30 13.33
N ARG A 165 1.42 -44.48 12.10
CA ARG A 165 0.62 -44.47 10.87
C ARG A 165 -0.37 -45.62 10.82
N GLU A 166 0.10 -46.84 11.10
CA GLU A 166 -0.77 -48.01 11.10
C GLU A 166 -1.81 -47.93 12.24
N SER A 167 -1.44 -47.38 13.41
CA SER A 167 -2.38 -47.13 14.51
C SER A 167 -3.46 -46.12 14.15
N CYS A 168 -3.10 -45.04 13.45
CA CYS A 168 -4.06 -44.07 12.93
C CYS A 168 -5.02 -44.73 11.93
N LYS A 169 -4.50 -45.53 10.99
CA LYS A 169 -5.31 -46.30 10.04
C LYS A 169 -6.24 -47.29 10.75
N CYS A 170 -5.75 -47.98 11.77
CA CYS A 170 -6.53 -48.88 12.61
C CYS A 170 -7.66 -48.14 13.32
N ALA A 171 -7.38 -46.99 13.93
CA ALA A 171 -8.37 -46.14 14.59
C ALA A 171 -9.48 -45.68 13.62
N VAL A 172 -9.13 -45.24 12.41
CA VAL A 172 -10.10 -44.86 11.36
C VAL A 172 -11.02 -46.03 11.02
N LYS A 173 -10.46 -47.21 10.76
CA LYS A 173 -11.25 -48.39 10.40
C LYS A 173 -12.14 -48.83 11.55
N PHE A 174 -11.61 -48.86 12.77
CA PHE A 174 -12.35 -49.28 13.95
C PHE A 174 -13.53 -48.34 14.23
N ALA A 175 -13.33 -47.02 14.16
CA ALA A 175 -14.39 -46.03 14.31
C ALA A 175 -15.55 -46.24 13.31
N LYS A 176 -15.22 -46.60 12.06
CA LYS A 176 -16.21 -46.89 11.00
C LYS A 176 -16.90 -48.25 11.19
N CYS A 177 -16.23 -49.24 11.78
CA CYS A 177 -16.79 -50.58 12.01
C CYS A 177 -17.75 -50.65 13.21
N VAL A 178 -17.56 -49.83 14.24
CA VAL A 178 -18.38 -49.84 15.48
C VAL A 178 -18.93 -48.46 15.86
N PRO A 179 -19.59 -47.72 14.95
CA PRO A 179 -20.01 -46.33 15.18
C PRO A 179 -20.97 -46.18 16.39
N GLU A 180 -21.81 -47.19 16.65
CA GLU A 180 -22.75 -47.19 17.77
C GLU A 180 -22.09 -47.25 19.15
N HIS A 181 -20.85 -47.75 19.25
CA HIS A 181 -20.15 -47.93 20.53
C HIS A 181 -18.93 -47.02 20.66
N PHE A 182 -18.30 -46.66 19.54
CA PHE A 182 -17.05 -45.90 19.51
C PHE A 182 -17.13 -44.57 20.27
N HIS A 183 -18.26 -43.87 20.17
CA HIS A 183 -18.51 -42.59 20.84
C HIS A 183 -18.36 -42.64 22.38
N MET A 184 -18.49 -43.81 23.00
CA MET A 184 -18.36 -43.98 24.46
C MET A 184 -16.94 -43.69 24.96
N GLN A 185 -15.91 -43.84 24.12
CA GLN A 185 -14.50 -43.68 24.51
C GLN A 185 -13.64 -42.89 23.50
N ALA A 186 -14.21 -42.45 22.38
CA ALA A 186 -13.49 -41.74 21.31
C ALA A 186 -12.58 -40.59 21.81
N GLU A 187 -13.05 -39.83 22.80
CA GLU A 187 -12.32 -38.70 23.41
C GLU A 187 -10.93 -39.08 23.92
N SER A 188 -10.73 -40.32 24.38
CA SER A 188 -9.44 -40.80 24.89
C SER A 188 -8.32 -40.79 23.83
N LEU A 189 -8.66 -40.78 22.54
CA LEU A 189 -7.69 -40.72 21.44
C LEU A 189 -7.32 -39.30 21.03
N VAL A 190 -8.07 -38.28 21.45
CA VAL A 190 -7.82 -36.88 21.04
C VAL A 190 -6.45 -36.42 21.49
N LYS A 191 -6.11 -36.63 22.77
CA LYS A 191 -4.81 -36.23 23.33
C LYS A 191 -3.61 -36.85 22.59
N PRO A 192 -3.49 -38.19 22.42
CA PRO A 192 -2.35 -38.76 21.70
C PRO A 192 -2.30 -38.34 20.22
N LEU A 193 -3.43 -38.10 19.57
CA LEU A 193 -3.47 -37.56 18.21
C LEU A 193 -2.91 -36.12 18.16
N MET A 194 -3.36 -35.22 19.05
CA MET A 194 -2.88 -33.84 19.07
C MET A 194 -1.39 -33.74 19.44
N GLN A 195 -0.89 -34.64 20.28
CA GLN A 195 0.56 -34.74 20.54
C GLN A 195 1.38 -35.17 19.31
N THR A 196 0.75 -35.84 18.34
CA THR A 196 1.42 -36.41 17.17
C THR A 196 1.21 -35.59 15.89
N ILE A 197 0.25 -34.65 15.86
CA ILE A 197 -0.13 -33.89 14.66
C ILE A 197 0.97 -32.96 14.11
N SER A 198 1.97 -32.63 14.94
CA SER A 198 3.15 -31.83 14.56
C SER A 198 4.41 -32.67 14.33
N HIS A 199 4.26 -33.97 14.06
CA HIS A 199 5.38 -34.86 13.81
C HIS A 199 6.22 -34.43 12.59
N GLN A 200 7.54 -34.65 12.61
CA GLN A 200 8.47 -34.24 11.55
C GLN A 200 8.12 -34.80 10.15
N HIS A 201 7.65 -36.06 10.07
CA HIS A 201 7.28 -36.71 8.81
C HIS A 201 5.85 -36.38 8.39
N SER A 202 5.67 -35.80 7.21
CA SER A 202 4.35 -35.42 6.65
C SER A 202 3.38 -36.59 6.56
N ARG A 203 3.82 -37.79 6.18
CA ARG A 203 2.97 -39.00 6.10
C ARG A 203 2.34 -39.38 7.45
N VAL A 204 3.03 -39.11 8.56
CA VAL A 204 2.49 -39.31 9.91
C VAL A 204 1.43 -38.25 10.20
N ARG A 205 1.72 -36.97 9.90
CA ARG A 205 0.76 -35.86 10.08
C ARG A 205 -0.54 -36.11 9.30
N VAL A 206 -0.44 -36.54 8.03
CA VAL A 206 -1.61 -36.94 7.22
C VAL A 206 -2.43 -38.03 7.93
N SER A 207 -1.77 -39.11 8.38
CA SER A 207 -2.46 -40.23 9.04
C SER A 207 -3.15 -39.77 10.34
N VAL A 208 -2.51 -38.89 11.12
CA VAL A 208 -3.07 -38.32 12.34
C VAL A 208 -4.27 -37.43 12.06
N ILE A 209 -4.22 -36.61 11.00
CA ILE A 209 -5.34 -35.75 10.59
C ILE A 209 -6.54 -36.60 10.17
N GLU A 210 -6.33 -37.62 9.33
CA GLU A 210 -7.37 -38.56 8.92
C GLU A 210 -7.99 -39.30 10.11
N ALA A 211 -7.16 -39.76 11.06
CA ALA A 211 -7.62 -40.39 12.28
C ALA A 211 -8.40 -39.41 13.18
N THR A 212 -7.94 -38.18 13.33
CA THR A 212 -8.66 -37.12 14.04
C THR A 212 -10.03 -36.88 13.41
N GLY A 213 -10.08 -36.83 12.07
CA GLY A 213 -11.32 -36.74 11.30
C GLY A 213 -12.33 -37.82 11.69
N ALA A 214 -11.92 -39.09 11.63
CA ALA A 214 -12.77 -40.22 11.98
C ALA A 214 -13.16 -40.25 13.46
N VAL A 215 -12.23 -39.92 14.37
CA VAL A 215 -12.46 -39.92 15.83
C VAL A 215 -13.52 -38.91 16.23
N ILE A 216 -13.46 -37.69 15.68
CA ILE A 216 -14.48 -36.66 15.94
C ILE A 216 -15.81 -37.02 15.27
N GLN A 217 -15.76 -37.47 14.00
CA GLN A 217 -16.93 -37.83 13.20
C GLN A 217 -17.81 -38.91 13.84
N HIS A 218 -17.18 -39.93 14.45
CA HIS A 218 -17.84 -41.05 15.12
C HIS A 218 -17.84 -40.91 16.66
N GLY A 219 -17.34 -39.79 17.17
CA GLY A 219 -17.32 -39.45 18.60
C GLY A 219 -18.59 -38.74 19.06
N THR A 220 -18.52 -38.07 20.21
CA THR A 220 -19.61 -37.21 20.70
C THR A 220 -19.58 -35.79 20.12
N GLY A 221 -18.56 -35.44 19.33
CA GLY A 221 -18.34 -34.09 18.78
C GLY A 221 -17.84 -33.05 19.78
N LYS A 222 -17.88 -33.32 21.09
CA LYS A 222 -17.56 -32.35 22.15
C LYS A 222 -16.12 -31.82 22.10
N ASN A 223 -15.17 -32.63 21.68
CA ASN A 223 -13.74 -32.28 21.62
C ASN A 223 -13.33 -31.61 20.31
N ILE A 224 -14.27 -31.14 19.49
CA ILE A 224 -13.92 -30.44 18.25
C ILE A 224 -13.07 -29.19 18.54
N ASP A 225 -13.36 -28.47 19.61
CA ASP A 225 -12.59 -27.28 20.01
C ASP A 225 -11.14 -27.60 20.40
N ASP A 226 -10.89 -28.82 20.91
CA ASP A 226 -9.55 -29.28 21.26
C ASP A 226 -8.69 -29.58 20.02
N VAL A 227 -9.31 -29.76 18.84
CA VAL A 227 -8.60 -30.14 17.60
C VAL A 227 -8.55 -29.03 16.55
N LEU A 228 -9.49 -28.08 16.57
CA LEU A 228 -9.62 -27.07 15.52
C LEU A 228 -8.38 -26.18 15.37
N SER A 229 -7.79 -25.74 16.48
CA SER A 229 -6.58 -24.89 16.45
C SER A 229 -5.40 -25.63 15.82
N HIS A 230 -5.26 -26.93 16.09
CA HIS A 230 -4.22 -27.75 15.49
C HIS A 230 -4.46 -27.99 13.99
N LEU A 231 -5.70 -28.19 13.56
CA LEU A 231 -6.03 -28.31 12.14
C LEU A 231 -5.83 -26.99 11.39
N ALA A 232 -6.20 -25.85 11.99
CA ALA A 232 -5.95 -24.53 11.43
C ALA A 232 -4.45 -24.30 11.18
N GLN A 233 -3.59 -24.66 12.15
CA GLN A 233 -2.13 -24.61 11.98
C GLN A 233 -1.62 -25.52 10.86
N ARG A 234 -2.34 -26.59 10.51
CA ARG A 234 -1.98 -27.52 9.43
C ARG A 234 -2.44 -27.04 8.04
N LEU A 235 -3.26 -26.00 7.94
CA LEU A 235 -3.49 -25.29 6.68
C LEU A 235 -2.25 -24.50 6.21
N PHE A 236 -1.27 -24.29 7.08
CA PHE A 236 0.01 -23.64 6.77
C PHE A 236 1.17 -24.63 6.64
N ASP A 237 0.90 -25.93 6.60
CA ASP A 237 1.94 -26.95 6.51
C ASP A 237 2.67 -26.90 5.15
N ASP A 238 3.99 -27.01 5.17
CA ASP A 238 4.82 -27.01 3.95
C ASP A 238 4.45 -28.15 3.00
N SER A 239 3.92 -29.26 3.52
CA SER A 239 3.50 -30.41 2.71
C SER A 239 2.08 -30.21 2.18
N PRO A 240 1.88 -30.15 0.84
CA PRO A 240 0.54 -30.08 0.25
C PRO A 240 -0.38 -31.23 0.65
N GLN A 241 0.18 -32.43 0.87
CA GLN A 241 -0.63 -33.58 1.29
C GLN A 241 -1.23 -33.41 2.69
N VAL A 242 -0.52 -32.71 3.59
CA VAL A 242 -1.03 -32.41 4.93
C VAL A 242 -2.18 -31.41 4.83
N ARG A 243 -2.00 -30.32 4.06
CA ARG A 243 -3.06 -29.34 3.82
C ARG A 243 -4.30 -29.98 3.18
N LYS A 244 -4.08 -30.81 2.15
CA LYS A 244 -5.14 -31.60 1.48
C LYS A 244 -5.90 -32.48 2.49
N ALA A 245 -5.20 -33.16 3.41
CA ALA A 245 -5.84 -34.00 4.42
C ALA A 245 -6.76 -33.18 5.35
N VAL A 246 -6.34 -31.97 5.75
CA VAL A 246 -7.19 -31.05 6.53
C VAL A 246 -8.44 -30.68 5.72
N THR A 247 -8.27 -30.27 4.46
CA THR A 247 -9.38 -29.91 3.56
C THR A 247 -10.41 -31.03 3.45
N VAL A 248 -9.97 -32.28 3.24
CA VAL A 248 -10.84 -33.46 3.17
C VAL A 248 -11.60 -33.67 4.49
N VAL A 249 -10.89 -33.68 5.62
CA VAL A 249 -11.50 -33.93 6.93
C VAL A 249 -12.55 -32.86 7.27
N VAL A 250 -12.24 -31.58 7.05
CA VAL A 250 -13.19 -30.49 7.32
C VAL A 250 -14.39 -30.55 6.38
N GLY A 251 -14.18 -30.85 5.09
CA GLY A 251 -15.27 -31.06 4.14
C GLY A 251 -16.17 -32.23 4.52
N ASP A 252 -15.59 -33.35 4.94
CA ASP A 252 -16.33 -34.52 5.43
C ASP A 252 -17.17 -34.18 6.66
N TRP A 253 -16.64 -33.38 7.59
CA TRP A 253 -17.41 -32.91 8.75
C TRP A 253 -18.56 -31.99 8.34
N LEU A 254 -18.35 -31.10 7.36
CA LEU A 254 -19.40 -30.23 6.82
C LEU A 254 -20.51 -30.99 6.09
N LEU A 255 -20.26 -32.19 5.59
CA LEU A 255 -21.25 -33.02 4.90
C LEU A 255 -21.92 -34.02 5.83
N HIS A 256 -21.14 -34.68 6.67
CA HIS A 256 -21.56 -35.93 7.30
C HIS A 256 -21.59 -35.89 8.83
N MET A 257 -21.00 -34.90 9.49
CA MET A 257 -20.99 -34.87 10.96
C MET A 257 -22.41 -34.67 11.51
N ARG A 258 -22.78 -35.44 12.54
CA ARG A 258 -24.16 -35.53 13.05
C ARG A 258 -24.70 -34.19 13.55
N ASP A 259 -23.90 -33.42 14.28
CA ASP A 259 -24.26 -32.09 14.80
C ASP A 259 -23.49 -30.96 14.09
N ARG A 260 -23.29 -31.09 12.78
CA ARG A 260 -22.51 -30.12 11.99
C ARG A 260 -23.03 -28.68 12.05
N TYR A 261 -24.34 -28.49 12.22
CA TYR A 261 -24.97 -27.17 12.26
C TYR A 261 -24.43 -26.31 13.41
N SER A 262 -24.18 -26.92 14.57
CA SER A 262 -23.60 -26.26 15.75
C SER A 262 -22.18 -25.73 15.50
N TYR A 263 -21.47 -26.29 14.52
CA TYR A 263 -20.05 -26.03 14.27
C TYR A 263 -19.76 -25.38 12.92
N PHE A 264 -20.77 -25.03 12.10
CA PHE A 264 -20.55 -24.37 10.80
C PHE A 264 -19.67 -23.12 10.90
N HIS A 265 -19.93 -22.22 11.86
CA HIS A 265 -19.10 -21.04 12.09
C HIS A 265 -17.60 -21.33 12.35
N LYS A 266 -17.24 -22.54 12.77
CA LYS A 266 -15.85 -22.97 13.00
C LYS A 266 -15.27 -23.73 11.80
N LEU A 267 -16.09 -24.51 11.11
CA LEU A 267 -15.67 -25.37 10.00
C LEU A 267 -15.58 -24.62 8.66
N VAL A 268 -16.55 -23.74 8.38
CA VAL A 268 -16.60 -22.91 7.17
C VAL A 268 -15.29 -22.14 6.93
N PRO A 269 -14.73 -21.37 7.90
CA PRO A 269 -13.50 -20.63 7.64
C PRO A 269 -12.29 -21.54 7.35
N LEU A 270 -12.23 -22.75 7.93
CA LEU A 270 -11.15 -23.71 7.65
C LEU A 270 -11.21 -24.25 6.22
N LEU A 271 -12.41 -24.62 5.74
CA LEU A 271 -12.57 -25.09 4.37
C LEU A 271 -12.34 -23.96 3.36
N LEU A 272 -12.95 -22.78 3.58
CA LEU A 272 -12.83 -21.64 2.67
C LEU A 272 -11.40 -21.11 2.57
N SER A 273 -10.59 -21.22 3.63
CA SER A 273 -9.16 -20.91 3.58
C SER A 273 -8.38 -21.80 2.60
N SER A 274 -8.88 -23.01 2.29
CA SER A 274 -8.26 -23.91 1.31
C SER A 274 -8.58 -23.53 -0.15
N ILE A 275 -9.58 -22.67 -0.39
CA ILE A 275 -9.94 -22.22 -1.75
C ILE A 275 -8.86 -21.32 -2.35
N THR A 276 -8.04 -20.67 -1.51
CA THR A 276 -6.91 -19.85 -1.95
C THR A 276 -5.56 -20.56 -1.78
N ASP A 277 -5.54 -21.89 -1.62
CA ASP A 277 -4.30 -22.65 -1.54
C ASP A 277 -3.44 -22.45 -2.81
N GLU A 278 -2.13 -22.49 -2.67
CA GLU A 278 -1.19 -22.35 -3.79
C GLU A 278 -1.32 -23.49 -4.79
N ILE A 279 -1.68 -24.69 -4.32
CA ILE A 279 -1.80 -25.90 -5.13
C ILE A 279 -3.22 -26.00 -5.75
N PRO A 280 -3.34 -25.99 -7.10
CA PRO A 280 -4.64 -26.02 -7.76
C PRO A 280 -5.53 -27.22 -7.37
N GLU A 281 -4.92 -28.40 -7.18
CA GLU A 281 -5.65 -29.61 -6.77
C GLU A 281 -6.39 -29.41 -5.44
N ILE A 282 -5.78 -28.72 -4.47
CA ILE A 282 -6.39 -28.43 -3.17
C ILE A 282 -7.51 -27.41 -3.33
N ARG A 283 -7.31 -26.37 -4.14
CA ARG A 283 -8.35 -25.37 -4.44
C ARG A 283 -9.58 -26.00 -5.06
N PHE A 284 -9.41 -26.84 -6.07
CA PHE A 284 -10.53 -27.51 -6.75
C PHE A 284 -11.25 -28.48 -5.82
N LEU A 285 -10.51 -29.23 -5.00
CA LEU A 285 -11.09 -30.11 -3.99
C LEU A 285 -11.89 -29.33 -2.94
N ALA A 286 -11.35 -28.23 -2.42
CA ALA A 286 -12.04 -27.38 -1.46
C ALA A 286 -13.32 -26.78 -2.05
N ALA A 287 -13.26 -26.29 -3.29
CA ALA A 287 -14.41 -25.73 -4.01
C ALA A 287 -15.50 -26.78 -4.25
N ASP A 288 -15.12 -28.01 -4.63
CA ASP A 288 -16.06 -29.11 -4.84
C ASP A 288 -16.74 -29.54 -3.54
N LEU A 289 -15.96 -29.77 -2.47
CA LEU A 289 -16.51 -30.09 -1.14
C LEU A 289 -17.44 -28.99 -0.63
N TRP A 290 -17.07 -27.73 -0.86
CA TRP A 290 -17.89 -26.58 -0.47
C TRP A 290 -19.21 -26.52 -1.24
N LYS A 291 -19.17 -26.77 -2.55
CA LYS A 291 -20.37 -26.85 -3.40
C LYS A 291 -21.29 -27.99 -2.96
N GLN A 292 -20.73 -29.14 -2.62
CA GLN A 292 -21.49 -30.26 -2.08
C GLN A 292 -22.16 -29.89 -0.74
N ALA A 293 -21.42 -29.26 0.18
CA ALA A 293 -21.94 -28.83 1.49
C ALA A 293 -23.09 -27.82 1.34
N GLY A 294 -22.94 -26.83 0.45
CA GLY A 294 -24.01 -25.89 0.15
C GLY A 294 -25.24 -26.56 -0.47
N THR A 295 -25.03 -27.45 -1.43
CA THR A 295 -26.13 -28.20 -2.08
C THR A 295 -26.89 -29.09 -1.08
N GLN A 296 -26.16 -29.72 -0.16
CA GLN A 296 -26.77 -30.53 0.89
C GLN A 296 -27.56 -29.67 1.86
N TRP A 297 -26.99 -28.54 2.32
CA TRP A 297 -27.68 -27.62 3.20
C TRP A 297 -28.96 -27.06 2.55
N GLU A 298 -28.90 -26.70 1.27
CA GLU A 298 -30.06 -26.22 0.50
C GLU A 298 -31.20 -27.24 0.48
N LYS A 299 -30.89 -28.52 0.21
CA LYS A 299 -31.89 -29.61 0.26
C LYS A 299 -32.49 -29.82 1.65
N GLU A 300 -31.70 -29.64 2.69
CA GLU A 300 -32.13 -29.84 4.08
C GLU A 300 -32.98 -28.69 4.63
N ASN A 301 -32.90 -27.51 4.01
CA ASN A 301 -33.55 -26.28 4.48
C ASN A 301 -34.49 -25.68 3.41
N GLU A 302 -34.94 -26.48 2.44
CA GLU A 302 -35.75 -26.01 1.28
C GLU A 302 -36.96 -25.16 1.70
N GLU A 303 -37.65 -25.56 2.78
CA GLU A 303 -38.81 -24.82 3.31
C GLU A 303 -38.45 -23.42 3.81
N ASP A 304 -37.26 -23.23 4.39
CA ASP A 304 -36.80 -21.95 4.95
C ASP A 304 -36.35 -20.95 3.87
N ILE A 305 -35.91 -21.42 2.71
CA ILE A 305 -35.29 -20.60 1.67
C ILE A 305 -36.03 -20.64 0.32
N LYS A 306 -37.24 -21.18 0.30
CA LYS A 306 -38.05 -21.36 -0.92
C LYS A 306 -38.15 -20.08 -1.77
N ASP A 307 -38.48 -18.95 -1.15
CA ASP A 307 -38.56 -17.66 -1.85
C ASP A 307 -37.20 -17.27 -2.47
N LYS A 308 -36.09 -17.56 -1.80
CA LYS A 308 -34.75 -17.28 -2.35
C LYS A 308 -34.40 -18.22 -3.52
N MET A 309 -34.84 -19.48 -3.46
CA MET A 309 -34.68 -20.44 -4.55
C MET A 309 -35.47 -20.04 -5.80
N ASP A 310 -36.67 -19.48 -5.62
CA ASP A 310 -37.53 -19.06 -6.72
C ASP A 310 -37.07 -17.74 -7.38
N PHE A 311 -36.47 -16.82 -6.62
CA PHE A 311 -36.24 -15.43 -7.08
C PHE A 311 -34.78 -14.93 -7.08
N LEU A 312 -33.82 -15.59 -6.41
CA LEU A 312 -32.46 -15.04 -6.18
C LEU A 312 -31.30 -15.85 -6.81
N LEU A 313 -31.60 -16.69 -7.81
CA LEU A 313 -30.58 -17.54 -8.47
C LEU A 313 -29.67 -16.76 -9.42
N THR A 314 -30.17 -15.69 -10.05
CA THR A 314 -29.37 -14.88 -10.97
C THR A 314 -28.36 -14.01 -10.21
N PRO A 315 -27.11 -13.89 -10.69
CA PRO A 315 -26.14 -12.98 -10.11
C PRO A 315 -26.68 -11.54 -10.02
N PRO A 316 -26.31 -10.79 -8.98
CA PRO A 316 -26.61 -9.36 -8.89
C PRO A 316 -26.11 -8.62 -10.13
N PRO A 317 -26.77 -7.51 -10.51
CA PRO A 317 -26.21 -6.57 -11.47
C PRO A 317 -24.78 -6.19 -11.05
N PHE A 318 -23.85 -6.17 -11.99
CA PHE A 318 -22.44 -5.80 -11.76
C PHE A 318 -21.61 -6.78 -10.91
N TYR A 319 -22.00 -8.06 -10.85
CA TYR A 319 -21.14 -9.10 -10.28
C TYR A 319 -19.75 -9.10 -10.93
N PRO A 320 -18.66 -9.34 -10.18
CA PRO A 320 -17.29 -9.28 -10.72
C PRO A 320 -17.09 -10.18 -11.95
N PRO A 321 -16.49 -9.66 -13.04
CA PRO A 321 -16.33 -10.43 -14.28
C PRO A 321 -15.36 -11.60 -14.10
N GLY A 322 -15.70 -12.76 -14.65
CA GLY A 322 -14.85 -13.95 -14.62
C GLY A 322 -14.82 -14.69 -13.27
N VAL A 323 -15.65 -14.29 -12.30
CA VAL A 323 -15.77 -14.93 -10.99
C VAL A 323 -17.03 -15.78 -10.95
N GLU A 324 -16.90 -17.06 -10.57
CA GLU A 324 -18.05 -17.96 -10.39
C GLU A 324 -18.81 -17.57 -9.11
N ARG A 325 -20.11 -17.33 -9.24
CA ARG A 325 -20.97 -17.01 -8.09
C ARG A 325 -21.20 -18.26 -7.23
N PRO A 326 -20.94 -18.21 -5.91
CA PRO A 326 -21.25 -19.33 -5.03
C PRO A 326 -22.73 -19.71 -5.04
N GLY A 327 -23.03 -21.01 -4.95
CA GLY A 327 -24.39 -21.53 -4.88
C GLY A 327 -25.17 -20.97 -3.67
N LEU A 328 -26.51 -20.99 -3.74
CA LEU A 328 -27.37 -20.39 -2.72
C LEU A 328 -27.08 -20.96 -1.32
N GLY A 329 -27.04 -22.28 -1.16
CA GLY A 329 -26.72 -22.87 0.14
C GLY A 329 -25.33 -22.48 0.69
N CYS A 330 -24.32 -22.33 -0.17
CA CYS A 330 -22.99 -21.84 0.23
C CYS A 330 -23.07 -20.39 0.76
N ARG A 331 -23.82 -19.53 0.08
CA ARG A 331 -24.01 -18.13 0.50
C ARG A 331 -24.74 -18.05 1.84
N GLU A 332 -25.85 -18.78 1.99
CA GLU A 332 -26.62 -18.81 3.24
C GLU A 332 -25.80 -19.33 4.44
N LEU A 333 -24.96 -20.35 4.23
CA LEU A 333 -24.05 -20.85 5.26
C LEU A 333 -23.08 -19.76 5.73
N VAL A 334 -22.54 -18.92 4.84
CA VAL A 334 -21.67 -17.81 5.26
C VAL A 334 -22.47 -16.70 5.92
N VAL A 335 -23.58 -16.25 5.30
CA VAL A 335 -24.45 -15.17 5.80
C VAL A 335 -24.92 -15.44 7.22
N ARG A 336 -25.43 -16.65 7.50
CA ARG A 336 -25.95 -17.01 8.84
C ARG A 336 -24.86 -17.04 9.92
N ASN A 337 -23.59 -17.17 9.53
CA ASN A 337 -22.46 -17.23 10.46
C ASN A 337 -21.60 -15.95 10.47
N LEU A 338 -21.90 -14.96 9.60
CA LEU A 338 -21.06 -13.78 9.38
C LEU A 338 -20.79 -12.98 10.67
N GLY A 339 -21.81 -12.82 11.53
CA GLY A 339 -21.67 -12.12 12.80
C GLY A 339 -20.64 -12.72 13.76
N ARG A 340 -20.35 -14.02 13.65
CA ARG A 340 -19.27 -14.70 14.41
C ARG A 340 -17.94 -14.69 13.67
N LEU A 341 -17.98 -14.70 12.34
CA LEU A 341 -16.79 -14.73 11.49
C LEU A 341 -16.07 -13.38 11.49
N VAL A 342 -16.79 -12.26 11.36
CA VAL A 342 -16.15 -10.92 11.27
C VAL A 342 -15.26 -10.61 12.48
N PRO A 343 -15.68 -10.81 13.75
CA PRO A 343 -14.79 -10.61 14.90
C PRO A 343 -13.52 -11.47 14.87
N ALA A 344 -13.62 -12.73 14.42
CA ALA A 344 -12.48 -13.62 14.29
C ALA A 344 -11.51 -13.15 13.20
N ILE A 345 -12.03 -12.73 12.04
CA ILE A 345 -11.22 -12.13 10.97
C ILE A 345 -10.51 -10.86 11.44
N THR A 346 -11.19 -9.99 12.20
CA THR A 346 -10.57 -8.77 12.75
C THR A 346 -9.41 -9.11 13.68
N HIS A 347 -9.56 -10.11 14.52
CA HIS A 347 -8.48 -10.58 15.38
C HIS A 347 -7.31 -11.11 14.54
N ASP A 348 -7.58 -12.05 13.63
CA ASP A 348 -6.55 -12.80 12.90
C ASP A 348 -5.83 -11.98 11.81
N VAL A 349 -6.46 -10.93 11.26
CA VAL A 349 -5.82 -10.02 10.30
C VAL A 349 -4.78 -9.11 10.96
N THR A 350 -4.77 -9.05 12.29
CA THR A 350 -3.77 -8.30 13.08
C THR A 350 -2.82 -9.22 13.85
N ASP A 351 -2.83 -10.53 13.55
CA ASP A 351 -1.99 -11.51 14.24
C ASP A 351 -0.50 -11.25 14.01
N TRP A 352 0.33 -11.56 15.02
CA TRP A 352 1.78 -11.36 14.93
C TRP A 352 2.44 -12.21 13.83
N LEU A 353 1.83 -13.33 13.41
CA LEU A 353 2.29 -14.17 12.33
C LEU A 353 1.82 -13.65 10.96
N VAL A 354 2.79 -13.30 10.10
CA VAL A 354 2.55 -12.87 8.72
C VAL A 354 1.70 -13.88 7.91
N PRO A 355 1.98 -15.20 7.93
CA PRO A 355 1.17 -16.16 7.16
C PRO A 355 -0.31 -16.13 7.56
N THR A 356 -0.60 -16.01 8.86
CA THR A 356 -1.97 -15.89 9.38
C THR A 356 -2.66 -14.67 8.80
N ARG A 357 -2.03 -13.49 8.89
CA ARG A 357 -2.61 -12.24 8.35
C ARG A 357 -2.89 -12.33 6.85
N VAL A 358 -1.94 -12.90 6.08
CA VAL A 358 -2.11 -13.09 4.63
C VAL A 358 -3.29 -14.00 4.33
N ARG A 359 -3.37 -15.19 4.94
CA ARG A 359 -4.51 -16.11 4.71
C ARG A 359 -5.84 -15.52 5.16
N THR A 360 -5.87 -14.81 6.29
CA THR A 360 -7.07 -14.15 6.78
C THR A 360 -7.56 -13.05 5.84
N SER A 361 -6.64 -12.24 5.28
CA SER A 361 -6.98 -11.21 4.29
C SER A 361 -7.54 -11.80 2.99
N GLN A 362 -7.03 -12.95 2.54
CA GLN A 362 -7.58 -13.71 1.40
C GLN A 362 -8.98 -14.25 1.71
N LEU A 363 -9.15 -14.86 2.90
CA LEU A 363 -10.43 -15.38 3.37
C LEU A 363 -11.49 -14.28 3.43
N LEU A 364 -11.16 -13.06 3.86
CA LEU A 364 -12.10 -11.93 3.87
C LEU A 364 -12.71 -11.67 2.48
N SER A 365 -11.90 -11.70 1.42
CA SER A 365 -12.41 -11.55 0.04
C SER A 365 -13.36 -12.67 -0.35
N VAL A 366 -13.02 -13.92 0.02
CA VAL A 366 -13.90 -15.08 -0.21
C VAL A 366 -15.21 -14.90 0.54
N LEU A 367 -15.19 -14.51 1.82
CA LEU A 367 -16.39 -14.30 2.61
C LEU A 367 -17.29 -13.20 2.02
N LEU A 368 -16.73 -12.07 1.59
CA LEU A 368 -17.51 -10.98 0.99
C LEU A 368 -18.17 -11.38 -0.34
N LEU A 369 -17.53 -12.25 -1.13
CA LEU A 369 -18.12 -12.80 -2.34
C LEU A 369 -19.35 -13.69 -2.04
N HIS A 370 -19.37 -14.34 -0.87
CA HIS A 370 -20.50 -15.17 -0.45
C HIS A 370 -21.61 -14.37 0.20
N THR A 371 -21.29 -13.28 0.90
CA THR A 371 -22.27 -12.50 1.65
C THR A 371 -22.99 -11.48 0.79
N GLU A 372 -22.39 -11.05 -0.32
CA GLU A 372 -23.00 -10.11 -1.25
C GLU A 372 -23.56 -8.88 -0.50
N ASP A 373 -24.82 -8.52 -0.74
CA ASP A 373 -25.54 -7.39 -0.14
C ASP A 373 -25.71 -7.51 1.39
N HIS A 374 -25.64 -8.72 1.95
CA HIS A 374 -25.74 -8.94 3.40
C HIS A 374 -24.54 -8.38 4.16
N SER A 375 -23.43 -8.09 3.48
CA SER A 375 -22.31 -7.33 4.03
C SER A 375 -22.73 -5.96 4.58
N THR A 376 -23.83 -5.37 4.09
CA THR A 376 -24.39 -4.10 4.55
C THR A 376 -24.62 -4.07 6.06
N GLN A 377 -25.11 -5.15 6.66
CA GLN A 377 -25.40 -5.22 8.11
C GLN A 377 -24.14 -5.24 8.98
N HIS A 378 -23.00 -5.64 8.39
CA HIS A 378 -21.70 -5.75 9.06
C HIS A 378 -20.71 -4.70 8.57
N LEU A 379 -21.17 -3.66 7.88
CA LEU A 379 -20.29 -2.71 7.21
C LEU A 379 -19.36 -1.99 8.20
N GLN A 380 -19.87 -1.51 9.33
CA GLN A 380 -19.05 -0.80 10.32
C GLN A 380 -17.89 -1.64 10.88
N PRO A 381 -18.10 -2.88 11.39
CA PRO A 381 -16.98 -3.70 11.82
C PRO A 381 -16.05 -4.10 10.66
N LEU A 382 -16.58 -4.36 9.47
CA LEU A 382 -15.76 -4.65 8.27
C LEU A 382 -14.84 -3.47 7.90
N LEU A 383 -15.35 -2.23 7.93
CA LEU A 383 -14.55 -1.04 7.70
C LEU A 383 -13.46 -0.87 8.76
N ALA A 384 -13.77 -1.12 10.04
CA ALA A 384 -12.77 -1.10 11.10
C ALA A 384 -11.65 -2.13 10.86
N THR A 385 -12.00 -3.35 10.46
CA THR A 385 -11.04 -4.40 10.04
C THR A 385 -10.16 -3.92 8.90
N LEU A 386 -10.75 -3.32 7.86
CA LEU A 386 -10.03 -2.84 6.68
C LEU A 386 -9.08 -1.70 7.01
N TYR A 387 -9.47 -0.74 7.86
CA TYR A 387 -8.59 0.36 8.26
C TYR A 387 -7.36 -0.15 9.00
N GLN A 388 -7.54 -1.11 9.92
CA GLN A 388 -6.42 -1.74 10.62
C GLN A 388 -5.49 -2.48 9.65
N ALA A 389 -6.06 -3.31 8.77
CA ALA A 389 -5.27 -4.09 7.81
C ALA A 389 -4.54 -3.21 6.77
N CYS A 390 -5.07 -2.03 6.43
CA CYS A 390 -4.40 -1.09 5.52
C CYS A 390 -3.18 -0.38 6.14
N THR A 391 -2.91 -0.60 7.43
CA THR A 391 -1.67 -0.16 8.10
C THR A 391 -0.57 -1.23 8.12
N ASP A 392 -0.85 -2.42 7.58
CA ASP A 392 0.09 -3.55 7.62
C ASP A 392 1.36 -3.25 6.82
N THR A 393 2.49 -3.76 7.30
CA THR A 393 3.78 -3.67 6.62
C THR A 393 3.85 -4.59 5.40
N GLU A 394 3.07 -5.67 5.40
CA GLU A 394 3.02 -6.65 4.32
C GLU A 394 2.06 -6.20 3.21
N LYS A 395 2.63 -5.89 2.04
CA LYS A 395 1.86 -5.40 0.88
C LYS A 395 0.76 -6.35 0.43
N GLU A 396 0.96 -7.65 0.59
CA GLU A 396 -0.03 -8.67 0.20
C GLU A 396 -1.30 -8.56 1.06
N VAL A 397 -1.16 -8.33 2.37
CA VAL A 397 -2.31 -8.13 3.28
C VAL A 397 -3.11 -6.92 2.84
N VAL A 398 -2.44 -5.78 2.62
CA VAL A 398 -3.09 -4.55 2.14
C VAL A 398 -3.78 -4.79 0.80
N SER A 399 -3.10 -5.41 -0.17
CA SER A 399 -3.66 -5.71 -1.50
C SER A 399 -4.92 -6.57 -1.42
N ASN A 400 -4.91 -7.63 -0.61
CA ASN A 400 -6.08 -8.50 -0.42
C ASN A 400 -7.23 -7.77 0.27
N CYS A 401 -6.94 -6.92 1.25
CA CYS A 401 -7.95 -6.09 1.91
C CYS A 401 -8.53 -5.02 0.98
N LEU A 402 -7.75 -4.43 0.08
CA LEU A 402 -8.29 -3.52 -0.94
C LEU A 402 -9.13 -4.26 -1.99
N ALA A 403 -8.79 -5.52 -2.32
CA ALA A 403 -9.66 -6.36 -3.14
C ALA A 403 -10.99 -6.67 -2.42
N ALA A 404 -10.96 -6.96 -1.12
CA ALA A 404 -12.15 -7.10 -0.28
C ALA A 404 -12.98 -5.79 -0.23
N ALA A 405 -12.33 -4.63 -0.08
CA ALA A 405 -12.99 -3.33 -0.09
C ALA A 405 -13.68 -3.03 -1.42
N LYS A 406 -13.08 -3.44 -2.56
CA LYS A 406 -13.76 -3.36 -3.87
C LYS A 406 -15.06 -4.16 -3.90
N LEU A 407 -15.09 -5.37 -3.30
CA LEU A 407 -16.32 -6.16 -3.20
C LEU A 407 -17.39 -5.46 -2.36
N LEU A 408 -17.02 -4.74 -1.31
CA LEU A 408 -17.98 -3.88 -0.58
C LEU A 408 -18.56 -2.81 -1.50
N GLY A 409 -17.73 -2.17 -2.34
CA GLY A 409 -18.21 -1.21 -3.34
C GLY A 409 -19.16 -1.80 -4.38
N THR A 410 -18.99 -3.08 -4.70
CA THR A 410 -19.85 -3.81 -5.64
C THR A 410 -21.20 -4.18 -5.02
N PHE A 411 -21.20 -4.65 -3.77
CA PHE A 411 -22.40 -5.24 -3.16
C PHE A 411 -23.16 -4.33 -2.19
N VAL A 412 -22.50 -3.35 -1.58
CA VAL A 412 -23.12 -2.43 -0.62
C VAL A 412 -23.62 -1.18 -1.36
N PRO A 413 -24.87 -0.74 -1.14
CA PRO A 413 -25.37 0.48 -1.76
C PRO A 413 -24.54 1.73 -1.39
N PRO A 414 -24.24 2.63 -2.36
CA PRO A 414 -23.44 3.84 -2.11
C PRO A 414 -23.93 4.72 -0.98
N VAL A 415 -25.24 4.91 -0.85
CA VAL A 415 -25.85 5.68 0.24
C VAL A 415 -25.39 5.18 1.62
N VAL A 416 -25.22 3.87 1.78
CA VAL A 416 -24.87 3.27 3.07
C VAL A 416 -23.37 3.41 3.34
N PHE A 417 -22.52 3.03 2.38
CA PHE A 417 -21.07 3.11 2.61
C PHE A 417 -20.56 4.54 2.65
N LEU A 418 -21.10 5.47 1.85
CA LEU A 418 -20.66 6.85 1.86
C LEU A 418 -21.00 7.56 3.17
N LYS A 419 -22.14 7.21 3.78
CA LYS A 419 -22.53 7.76 5.09
C LYS A 419 -21.48 7.49 6.16
N LEU A 420 -20.82 6.33 6.12
CA LEU A 420 -19.77 5.97 7.09
C LEU A 420 -18.38 6.40 6.61
N LEU A 421 -18.03 6.10 5.36
CA LEU A 421 -16.69 6.38 4.83
C LEU A 421 -16.37 7.86 4.78
N LEU A 422 -17.31 8.70 4.34
CA LEU A 422 -17.06 10.14 4.24
C LEU A 422 -16.88 10.77 5.63
N ASP A 423 -17.63 10.31 6.64
CA ASP A 423 -17.47 10.75 8.03
C ASP A 423 -16.08 10.37 8.58
N HIS A 424 -15.62 9.14 8.30
CA HIS A 424 -14.27 8.71 8.67
C HIS A 424 -13.15 9.41 7.88
N VAL A 425 -13.42 9.88 6.65
CA VAL A 425 -12.47 10.69 5.88
C VAL A 425 -12.37 12.10 6.45
N THR A 426 -13.49 12.72 6.84
CA THR A 426 -13.50 14.04 7.48
C THR A 426 -12.99 14.02 8.91
N THR A 427 -13.12 12.89 9.61
CA THR A 427 -12.70 12.75 11.01
C THR A 427 -11.99 11.41 11.21
N PRO A 428 -10.72 11.30 10.76
CA PRO A 428 -9.98 10.05 10.85
C PRO A 428 -9.73 9.64 12.30
N SER A 429 -9.96 8.38 12.62
CA SER A 429 -9.82 7.85 13.99
C SER A 429 -8.37 7.80 14.49
N SER A 430 -7.39 7.84 13.59
CA SER A 430 -5.96 7.80 13.90
C SER A 430 -5.23 8.92 13.18
N SER A 431 -4.55 9.79 13.95
CA SER A 431 -3.68 10.84 13.42
C SER A 431 -2.36 10.30 12.88
N SER A 432 -1.95 9.09 13.28
CA SER A 432 -0.75 8.42 12.76
C SER A 432 -0.99 7.77 11.40
N HIS A 433 -2.23 7.35 11.11
CA HIS A 433 -2.61 6.69 9.86
C HIS A 433 -3.86 7.32 9.21
N PRO A 434 -3.89 8.65 8.98
CA PRO A 434 -5.06 9.37 8.50
C PRO A 434 -5.43 9.01 7.05
N TRP A 435 -4.53 8.36 6.31
CA TRP A 435 -4.74 7.95 4.92
C TRP A 435 -5.61 6.69 4.78
N THR A 436 -5.80 5.92 5.86
CA THR A 436 -6.51 4.62 5.79
C THR A 436 -7.97 4.73 5.34
N PRO A 437 -8.77 5.74 5.77
CA PRO A 437 -10.13 5.90 5.25
C PRO A 437 -10.15 6.27 3.77
N LEU A 438 -9.21 7.09 3.30
CA LEU A 438 -9.08 7.44 1.87
C LEU A 438 -8.69 6.21 1.04
N MET A 439 -7.75 5.40 1.52
CA MET A 439 -7.31 4.17 0.84
C MET A 439 -8.49 3.20 0.63
N VAL A 440 -9.27 2.97 1.69
CA VAL A 440 -10.46 2.11 1.63
C VAL A 440 -11.56 2.76 0.77
N LEU A 441 -11.77 4.08 0.89
CA LEU A 441 -12.72 4.80 0.04
C LEU A 441 -12.38 4.63 -1.44
N ALA A 442 -11.13 4.84 -1.84
CA ALA A 442 -10.71 4.64 -3.23
C ALA A 442 -11.00 3.21 -3.72
N ALA A 443 -10.73 2.19 -2.89
CA ALA A 443 -11.02 0.81 -3.24
C ALA A 443 -12.53 0.52 -3.37
N VAL A 444 -13.34 1.00 -2.42
CA VAL A 444 -14.81 0.87 -2.46
C VAL A 444 -15.38 1.58 -3.69
N LEU A 445 -14.95 2.82 -3.96
CA LEU A 445 -15.35 3.55 -5.18
C LEU A 445 -14.94 2.79 -6.45
N GLY A 446 -13.76 2.17 -6.45
CA GLY A 446 -13.25 1.41 -7.57
C GLY A 446 -14.01 0.11 -7.85
N GLY A 447 -14.73 -0.43 -6.87
CA GLY A 447 -15.63 -1.57 -7.05
C GLY A 447 -17.08 -1.18 -7.36
N CYS A 448 -17.43 0.10 -7.24
CA CYS A 448 -18.78 0.60 -7.41
C CYS A 448 -19.09 0.91 -8.88
N PRO A 449 -20.20 0.41 -9.45
CA PRO A 449 -20.52 0.64 -10.85
C PRO A 449 -20.99 2.08 -11.10
N LYS A 450 -20.58 2.64 -12.25
CA LYS A 450 -20.89 4.02 -12.69
C LYS A 450 -22.33 4.47 -12.46
N PRO A 451 -23.39 3.71 -12.82
CA PRO A 451 -24.77 4.17 -12.67
C PRO A 451 -25.19 4.39 -11.21
N LEU A 452 -24.63 3.61 -10.29
CA LEU A 452 -24.91 3.74 -8.85
C LEU A 452 -24.07 4.83 -8.21
N LEU A 453 -22.86 5.08 -8.74
CA LEU A 453 -21.96 6.09 -8.20
C LEU A 453 -22.30 7.51 -8.65
N LYS A 454 -22.76 7.68 -9.90
CA LYS A 454 -23.07 8.98 -10.51
C LYS A 454 -23.92 9.92 -9.63
N PRO A 455 -25.02 9.48 -8.97
CA PRO A 455 -25.84 10.36 -8.13
C PRO A 455 -25.12 10.94 -6.91
N HIS A 456 -24.00 10.33 -6.52
CA HIS A 456 -23.23 10.69 -5.32
C HIS A 456 -21.92 11.42 -5.62
N LEU A 457 -21.62 11.64 -6.91
CA LEU A 457 -20.35 12.22 -7.35
C LEU A 457 -20.07 13.59 -6.72
N GLU A 458 -21.09 14.45 -6.67
CA GLU A 458 -20.99 15.78 -6.06
C GLU A 458 -20.72 15.71 -4.55
N GLN A 459 -21.38 14.80 -3.83
CA GLN A 459 -21.13 14.59 -2.40
C GLN A 459 -19.67 14.16 -2.15
N ILE A 460 -19.17 13.19 -2.93
CA ILE A 460 -17.80 12.67 -2.77
C ILE A 460 -16.78 13.76 -3.08
N ALA A 461 -16.92 14.42 -4.24
CA ALA A 461 -15.96 15.43 -4.68
C ALA A 461 -15.95 16.64 -3.73
N ASN A 462 -17.11 17.08 -3.24
CA ASN A 462 -17.20 18.13 -2.23
C ASN A 462 -16.49 17.73 -0.94
N THR A 463 -16.67 16.51 -0.44
CA THR A 463 -15.96 16.03 0.76
C THR A 463 -14.45 16.01 0.54
N LEU A 464 -13.97 15.49 -0.60
CA LEU A 464 -12.53 15.45 -0.89
C LEU A 464 -11.92 16.86 -1.01
N ALA A 465 -12.67 17.83 -1.51
CA ALA A 465 -12.24 19.22 -1.67
C ALA A 465 -12.34 20.07 -0.38
N GLN A 466 -12.88 19.52 0.72
CA GLN A 466 -12.92 20.24 2.00
C GLN A 466 -11.50 20.52 2.50
N PRO A 467 -11.22 21.73 3.03
CA PRO A 467 -9.88 22.07 3.55
C PRO A 467 -9.38 21.06 4.60
N ASP A 468 -10.25 20.64 5.52
CA ASP A 468 -9.95 19.67 6.58
C ASP A 468 -9.58 18.27 6.06
N VAL A 469 -9.90 17.98 4.79
CA VAL A 469 -9.53 16.73 4.11
C VAL A 469 -8.30 16.95 3.23
N CYS A 470 -8.40 17.81 2.21
CA CYS A 470 -7.31 17.93 1.23
C CYS A 470 -6.06 18.66 1.73
N GLN A 471 -6.16 19.52 2.75
CA GLN A 471 -5.07 20.42 3.17
C GLN A 471 -4.47 20.08 4.54
N GLU A 472 -5.17 19.31 5.37
CA GLU A 472 -4.77 19.04 6.77
C GLU A 472 -3.48 18.21 6.87
N TYR A 473 -3.30 17.23 5.98
CA TYR A 473 -2.19 16.27 6.06
C TYR A 473 -1.24 16.36 4.87
N GLN A 474 0.06 16.46 5.15
CA GLN A 474 1.14 16.56 4.14
C GLN A 474 1.92 15.25 3.95
N GLN A 475 1.49 14.16 4.61
CA GLN A 475 2.16 12.86 4.51
C GLN A 475 2.05 12.33 3.07
N VAL A 476 3.17 11.84 2.51
CA VAL A 476 3.24 11.31 1.13
C VAL A 476 2.13 10.28 0.87
N MET A 477 1.95 9.34 1.79
CA MET A 477 0.93 8.30 1.68
C MET A 477 -0.50 8.88 1.68
N TYR A 478 -0.76 9.94 2.45
CA TYR A 478 -2.06 10.62 2.46
C TYR A 478 -2.37 11.27 1.12
N LEU A 479 -1.41 12.03 0.57
CA LEU A 479 -1.54 12.68 -0.73
C LEU A 479 -1.70 11.66 -1.87
N GLU A 480 -0.99 10.53 -1.79
CA GLU A 480 -1.13 9.42 -2.74
C GLU A 480 -2.54 8.81 -2.71
N GLN A 481 -3.13 8.59 -1.52
CA GLN A 481 -4.49 8.05 -1.41
C GLN A 481 -5.56 9.06 -1.80
N LEU A 482 -5.35 10.34 -1.54
CA LEU A 482 -6.22 11.43 -2.01
C LEU A 482 -6.23 11.48 -3.55
N LEU A 483 -5.06 11.41 -4.17
CA LEU A 483 -4.93 11.32 -5.62
C LEU A 483 -5.55 10.04 -6.19
N THR A 484 -5.40 8.92 -5.50
CA THR A 484 -6.01 7.64 -5.92
C THR A 484 -7.54 7.70 -5.88
N CYS A 485 -8.14 8.42 -4.92
CA CYS A 485 -9.58 8.68 -4.93
C CYS A 485 -10.00 9.45 -6.20
N VAL A 486 -9.25 10.51 -6.55
CA VAL A 486 -9.50 11.29 -7.79
C VAL A 486 -9.34 10.42 -9.03
N ASP A 487 -8.27 9.65 -9.14
CA ASP A 487 -8.03 8.72 -10.25
C ASP A 487 -9.20 7.76 -10.44
N VAL A 488 -9.67 7.14 -9.35
CA VAL A 488 -10.79 6.21 -9.40
C VAL A 488 -12.07 6.89 -9.88
N LEU A 489 -12.35 8.11 -9.42
CA LEU A 489 -13.52 8.86 -9.88
C LEU A 489 -13.43 9.16 -11.38
N LEU A 490 -12.27 9.60 -11.87
CA LEU A 490 -12.07 9.92 -13.30
C LEU A 490 -12.27 8.70 -14.19
N HIS A 491 -11.80 7.52 -13.77
CA HIS A 491 -11.96 6.29 -14.55
C HIS A 491 -13.37 5.69 -14.46
N GLN A 492 -14.02 5.76 -13.29
CA GLN A 492 -15.36 5.16 -13.11
C GLN A 492 -16.49 6.05 -13.62
N CYS A 493 -16.39 7.36 -13.45
CA CYS A 493 -17.45 8.30 -13.85
C CYS A 493 -17.21 8.93 -15.22
N ASP A 494 -15.97 8.93 -15.73
CA ASP A 494 -15.61 9.42 -17.06
C ASP A 494 -16.19 10.83 -17.32
N SER A 495 -16.99 11.03 -18.37
CA SER A 495 -17.57 12.33 -18.71
C SER A 495 -18.46 12.95 -17.62
N ASP A 496 -19.00 12.15 -16.69
CA ASP A 496 -19.81 12.67 -15.59
C ASP A 496 -18.96 13.49 -14.59
N CYS A 497 -17.63 13.32 -14.57
CA CYS A 497 -16.72 14.15 -13.77
C CYS A 497 -16.74 15.63 -14.14
N GLY A 498 -17.28 16.01 -15.31
CA GLY A 498 -17.45 17.41 -15.67
C GLY A 498 -18.30 18.21 -14.68
N SER A 499 -19.28 17.59 -14.02
CA SER A 499 -20.13 18.29 -13.03
C SER A 499 -19.39 18.63 -11.74
N VAL A 500 -18.26 17.97 -11.46
CA VAL A 500 -17.44 18.16 -10.25
C VAL A 500 -16.00 18.58 -10.59
N SER A 501 -15.80 19.09 -11.80
CA SER A 501 -14.48 19.42 -12.34
C SER A 501 -13.71 20.41 -11.45
N LEU A 502 -14.39 21.41 -10.87
CA LEU A 502 -13.78 22.37 -9.95
C LEU A 502 -13.21 21.68 -8.71
N GLN A 503 -14.02 20.85 -8.03
CA GLN A 503 -13.65 20.16 -6.80
C GLN A 503 -12.47 19.22 -7.05
N VAL A 504 -12.52 18.45 -8.14
CA VAL A 504 -11.41 17.56 -8.53
C VAL A 504 -10.14 18.37 -8.81
N LEU A 505 -10.26 19.49 -9.53
CA LEU A 505 -9.11 20.37 -9.80
C LEU A 505 -8.53 20.97 -8.51
N GLN A 506 -9.36 21.38 -7.55
CA GLN A 506 -8.89 21.88 -6.24
C GLN A 506 -8.08 20.82 -5.49
N VAL A 507 -8.54 19.56 -5.49
CA VAL A 507 -7.81 18.44 -4.88
C VAL A 507 -6.47 18.22 -5.59
N LEU A 508 -6.46 18.20 -6.93
CA LEU A 508 -5.23 18.02 -7.73
C LEU A 508 -4.21 19.15 -7.53
N ILE A 509 -4.67 20.40 -7.45
CA ILE A 509 -3.83 21.56 -7.13
C ILE A 509 -3.24 21.39 -5.72
N THR A 510 -4.05 20.92 -4.78
CA THR A 510 -3.60 20.73 -3.39
C THR A 510 -2.53 19.64 -3.30
N VAL A 511 -2.72 18.49 -3.95
CA VAL A 511 -1.70 17.42 -4.03
C VAL A 511 -0.40 17.95 -4.64
N GLN A 512 -0.46 18.69 -5.75
CA GLN A 512 0.72 19.30 -6.36
C GLN A 512 1.41 20.32 -5.46
N SER A 513 0.62 21.07 -4.67
CA SER A 513 1.15 22.12 -3.81
C SER A 513 1.84 21.60 -2.55
N LEU A 514 1.38 20.46 -2.01
CA LEU A 514 1.87 19.89 -0.75
C LEU A 514 2.86 18.74 -0.93
N SER A 515 2.93 18.14 -2.13
CA SER A 515 3.86 17.05 -2.40
C SER A 515 5.31 17.55 -2.49
N THR A 516 6.21 16.86 -1.81
CA THR A 516 7.67 16.98 -2.01
C THR A 516 8.20 15.98 -3.04
N GLU A 517 7.39 14.99 -3.41
CA GLU A 517 7.77 13.88 -4.26
C GLU A 517 7.47 14.16 -5.74
N PRO A 518 8.46 14.12 -6.65
CA PRO A 518 8.27 14.44 -8.07
C PRO A 518 7.25 13.53 -8.78
N HIS A 519 7.25 12.23 -8.45
CA HIS A 519 6.35 11.26 -9.07
C HIS A 519 4.87 11.52 -8.76
N LEU A 520 4.55 11.99 -7.54
CA LEU A 520 3.17 12.37 -7.18
C LEU A 520 2.73 13.65 -7.91
N ILE A 521 3.64 14.61 -8.09
CA ILE A 521 3.35 15.84 -8.85
C ILE A 521 3.05 15.48 -10.31
N GLU A 522 3.87 14.62 -10.93
CA GLU A 522 3.66 14.13 -12.29
C GLU A 522 2.32 13.41 -12.42
N LYS A 523 2.02 12.48 -11.52
CA LYS A 523 0.73 11.75 -11.52
C LYS A 523 -0.48 12.67 -11.33
N ALA A 524 -0.37 13.71 -10.51
CA ALA A 524 -1.43 14.72 -10.36
C ALA A 524 -1.63 15.55 -11.65
N LEU A 525 -0.56 15.85 -12.38
CA LEU A 525 -0.64 16.50 -13.69
C LEU A 525 -1.26 15.59 -14.76
N GLU A 526 -0.93 14.29 -14.75
CA GLU A 526 -1.58 13.29 -15.59
C GLU A 526 -3.07 13.17 -15.30
N SER A 527 -3.46 13.20 -14.03
CA SER A 527 -4.86 13.20 -13.59
C SER A 527 -5.60 14.47 -14.04
N ALA A 528 -4.95 15.63 -13.97
CA ALA A 528 -5.51 16.88 -14.51
C ALA A 528 -5.69 16.80 -16.03
N GLN A 529 -4.75 16.17 -16.74
CA GLN A 529 -4.86 15.92 -18.18
C GLN A 529 -5.99 14.93 -18.50
N LEU A 530 -6.18 13.90 -17.67
CA LEU A 530 -7.31 12.98 -17.80
C LEU A 530 -8.64 13.70 -17.56
N LEU A 531 -8.72 14.56 -16.53
CA LEU A 531 -9.89 15.40 -16.28
C LEU A 531 -10.23 16.32 -17.48
N CYS A 532 -9.24 16.81 -18.21
CA CYS A 532 -9.47 17.52 -19.48
C CYS A 532 -10.08 16.60 -20.54
N LYS A 533 -9.48 15.41 -20.73
CA LYS A 533 -9.90 14.44 -21.75
C LYS A 533 -11.33 13.96 -21.53
N VAL A 534 -11.72 13.60 -20.30
CA VAL A 534 -13.07 13.10 -20.02
C VAL A 534 -14.15 14.18 -20.21
N GLN A 535 -13.78 15.45 -20.11
CA GLN A 535 -14.66 16.59 -20.39
C GLN A 535 -14.67 17.02 -21.87
N GLY A 536 -13.77 16.47 -22.70
CA GLY A 536 -13.60 16.90 -24.08
C GLY A 536 -12.92 18.26 -24.24
N LEU A 537 -12.09 18.67 -23.28
CA LEU A 537 -11.30 19.91 -23.36
C LEU A 537 -9.98 19.68 -24.10
N ASP A 538 -9.59 20.63 -24.95
CA ASP A 538 -8.40 20.52 -25.80
C ASP A 538 -7.08 20.58 -25.01
N SER A 539 -7.07 21.28 -23.87
CA SER A 539 -5.86 21.48 -23.07
C SER A 539 -6.16 21.77 -21.61
N ARG A 540 -5.15 21.60 -20.74
CA ARG A 540 -5.21 22.00 -19.32
C ARG A 540 -5.47 23.49 -19.13
N MET A 541 -5.04 24.32 -20.08
CA MET A 541 -5.32 25.76 -20.03
C MET A 541 -6.82 26.03 -20.10
N GLU A 542 -7.57 25.27 -20.89
CA GLU A 542 -9.03 25.42 -20.97
C GLU A 542 -9.71 25.01 -19.66
N LEU A 543 -9.21 23.95 -19.01
CA LEU A 543 -9.68 23.55 -17.69
C LEU A 543 -9.45 24.66 -16.64
N TYR A 544 -8.27 25.27 -16.63
CA TYR A 544 -8.01 26.43 -15.77
C TYR A 544 -8.89 27.61 -16.15
N ARG A 545 -9.10 27.91 -17.44
CA ARG A 545 -9.94 29.02 -17.92
C ARG A 545 -11.39 28.86 -17.45
N GLN A 546 -11.93 27.65 -17.54
CA GLN A 546 -13.29 27.32 -17.09
C GLN A 546 -13.51 27.62 -15.60
N HIS A 547 -12.49 27.40 -14.76
CA HIS A 547 -12.61 27.47 -13.31
C HIS A 547 -11.81 28.59 -12.63
N MET A 548 -11.06 29.42 -13.38
CA MET A 548 -10.10 30.37 -12.81
C MET A 548 -10.76 31.33 -11.83
N GLY A 549 -11.92 31.89 -12.16
CA GLY A 549 -12.60 32.81 -11.26
C GLY A 549 -12.96 32.17 -9.93
N GLN A 550 -13.47 30.94 -9.96
CA GLN A 550 -13.82 30.17 -8.76
C GLN A 550 -12.57 29.79 -7.95
N LEU A 551 -11.44 29.49 -8.60
CA LEU A 551 -10.17 29.21 -7.93
C LEU A 551 -9.58 30.45 -7.24
N LEU A 552 -9.68 31.62 -7.87
CA LEU A 552 -9.22 32.88 -7.27
C LEU A 552 -10.12 33.30 -6.11
N ASP A 553 -11.45 33.14 -6.23
CA ASP A 553 -12.39 33.38 -5.13
C ASP A 553 -12.14 32.44 -3.95
N TRP A 554 -11.84 31.17 -4.23
CA TRP A 554 -11.48 30.17 -3.22
C TRP A 554 -10.24 30.56 -2.41
N LEU A 555 -9.20 31.09 -3.08
CA LEU A 555 -8.01 31.61 -2.40
C LEU A 555 -8.29 32.92 -1.65
N ALA A 556 -9.07 33.83 -2.26
CA ALA A 556 -9.40 35.12 -1.67
C ALA A 556 -10.20 35.00 -0.37
N ALA A 557 -10.95 33.91 -0.18
CA ALA A 557 -11.73 33.67 1.03
C ALA A 557 -10.88 33.65 2.32
N SER A 558 -9.60 33.26 2.25
CA SER A 558 -8.71 33.11 3.41
C SER A 558 -7.44 33.97 3.35
N VAL A 559 -7.24 34.78 2.29
CA VAL A 559 -5.99 35.54 2.06
C VAL A 559 -5.56 36.42 3.23
N ASN A 560 -6.51 36.89 4.05
CA ASN A 560 -6.23 37.72 5.21
C ASN A 560 -5.45 36.99 6.31
N THR A 561 -5.58 35.67 6.42
CA THR A 561 -4.98 34.85 7.49
C THR A 561 -3.75 34.07 7.02
N TRP A 562 -3.27 34.32 5.80
CA TRP A 562 -2.13 33.58 5.26
C TRP A 562 -0.82 33.89 5.99
N SER A 563 0.03 32.87 6.07
CA SER A 563 1.40 32.91 6.60
C SER A 563 2.34 32.07 5.72
N SER A 564 3.62 31.97 6.08
CA SER A 564 4.58 31.09 5.38
C SER A 564 4.20 29.60 5.43
N TYR A 565 3.40 29.19 6.41
CA TYR A 565 2.90 27.83 6.59
C TYR A 565 1.57 27.55 5.88
N SER A 566 0.92 28.58 5.35
CA SER A 566 -0.41 28.44 4.73
C SER A 566 -0.31 27.72 3.38
N PRO A 567 -1.04 26.62 3.15
CA PRO A 567 -1.00 25.87 1.90
C PRO A 567 -1.49 26.70 0.71
N GLN A 568 -2.37 27.68 0.95
CA GLN A 568 -2.96 28.53 -0.07
C GLN A 568 -1.92 29.36 -0.85
N ARG A 569 -0.78 29.72 -0.24
CA ARG A 569 0.30 30.39 -0.98
C ARG A 569 0.94 29.47 -2.03
N LEU A 570 1.05 28.17 -1.72
CA LEU A 570 1.60 27.16 -2.62
C LEU A 570 0.58 26.84 -3.72
N GLN A 571 -0.70 26.74 -3.36
CA GLN A 571 -1.81 26.59 -4.30
C GLN A 571 -1.87 27.77 -5.29
N LEU A 572 -1.71 29.02 -4.83
CA LEU A 572 -1.59 30.20 -5.71
C LEU A 572 -0.45 30.02 -6.72
N ASN A 573 0.74 29.59 -6.26
CA ASN A 573 1.86 29.35 -7.16
C ASN A 573 1.54 28.27 -8.21
N ILE A 574 0.91 27.15 -7.82
CA ILE A 574 0.49 26.11 -8.77
C ILE A 574 -0.52 26.65 -9.78
N ILE A 575 -1.58 27.34 -9.31
CA ILE A 575 -2.62 27.90 -10.18
C ILE A 575 -2.03 28.84 -11.22
N VAL A 576 -1.18 29.76 -10.78
CA VAL A 576 -0.63 30.79 -11.68
C VAL A 576 0.40 30.21 -12.66
N ILE A 577 1.22 29.25 -12.23
CA ILE A 577 2.21 28.61 -13.12
C ILE A 577 1.54 27.65 -14.11
N GLN A 578 0.59 26.82 -13.66
CA GLN A 578 -0.03 25.78 -14.51
C GLN A 578 -1.10 26.33 -15.46
N SER A 579 -1.70 27.47 -15.15
CA SER A 579 -2.67 28.12 -16.04
C SER A 579 -2.02 28.84 -17.24
N GLY A 580 -0.73 29.12 -17.18
CA GLY A 580 0.02 29.77 -18.26
C GLY A 580 -0.59 31.13 -18.64
N PRO A 581 -0.86 31.43 -19.92
CA PRO A 581 -1.37 32.73 -20.36
C PRO A 581 -2.79 33.03 -19.85
N VAL A 582 -3.55 32.03 -19.39
CA VAL A 582 -4.94 32.18 -18.93
C VAL A 582 -5.04 33.14 -17.75
N ILE A 583 -4.03 33.17 -16.87
CA ILE A 583 -4.05 34.07 -15.71
C ILE A 583 -4.18 35.55 -16.11
N GLY A 584 -3.67 35.92 -17.29
CA GLY A 584 -3.78 37.28 -17.85
C GLY A 584 -5.22 37.70 -18.20
N GLU A 585 -6.14 36.73 -18.38
CA GLU A 585 -7.57 37.00 -18.58
C GLU A 585 -8.27 37.42 -17.27
N PHE A 586 -7.69 37.06 -16.11
CA PHE A 586 -8.30 37.22 -14.78
C PHE A 586 -7.53 38.20 -13.87
N VAL A 587 -6.76 39.12 -14.46
CA VAL A 587 -5.95 40.13 -13.74
C VAL A 587 -6.79 40.94 -12.74
N SER A 588 -8.02 41.29 -13.09
CA SER A 588 -8.92 42.09 -12.25
C SER A 588 -9.27 41.40 -10.92
N GLN A 589 -9.32 40.06 -10.89
CA GLN A 589 -9.55 39.28 -9.68
C GLN A 589 -8.24 38.94 -8.95
N LEU A 590 -7.15 38.74 -9.70
CA LEU A 590 -5.83 38.47 -9.14
C LEU A 590 -5.27 39.68 -8.38
N MET A 591 -5.45 40.91 -8.87
CA MET A 591 -4.85 42.10 -8.24
C MET A 591 -5.31 42.35 -6.80
N PRO A 592 -6.60 42.28 -6.45
CA PRO A 592 -7.04 42.36 -5.05
C PRO A 592 -6.39 41.32 -4.14
N LEU A 593 -6.25 40.08 -4.63
CA LEU A 593 -5.60 38.98 -3.89
C LEU A 593 -4.12 39.30 -3.64
N LEU A 594 -3.39 39.69 -4.68
CA LEU A 594 -1.97 40.09 -4.56
C LEU A 594 -1.81 41.27 -3.61
N ARG A 595 -2.64 42.31 -3.75
CA ARG A 595 -2.61 43.49 -2.88
C ARG A 595 -2.80 43.12 -1.42
N CYS A 596 -3.68 42.18 -1.10
CA CYS A 596 -3.89 41.72 0.27
C CYS A 596 -2.73 40.86 0.80
N SER A 597 -2.24 39.92 -0.02
CA SER A 597 -1.15 39.01 0.36
C SER A 597 0.22 39.69 0.51
N LEU A 598 0.42 40.85 -0.13
CA LEU A 598 1.70 41.56 -0.18
C LEU A 598 1.71 42.86 0.65
N GLN A 599 0.76 43.06 1.57
CA GLN A 599 0.80 44.20 2.48
C GLN A 599 2.00 44.11 3.43
N SER A 600 2.54 45.26 3.83
CA SER A 600 3.80 45.34 4.60
C SER A 600 3.75 44.68 5.98
N ASP A 601 2.55 44.53 6.55
CA ASP A 601 2.25 43.90 7.84
C ASP A 601 2.09 42.37 7.75
N LYS A 602 2.02 41.80 6.53
CA LYS A 602 1.95 40.35 6.32
C LYS A 602 3.30 39.67 6.55
N ASP A 603 3.21 38.35 6.75
CA ASP A 603 4.35 37.46 6.96
C ASP A 603 5.48 37.69 5.90
N PRO A 604 6.72 37.97 6.32
CA PRO A 604 7.82 38.27 5.41
C PRO A 604 8.18 37.13 4.45
N GLU A 605 8.24 35.89 4.93
CA GLU A 605 8.63 34.73 4.12
C GLU A 605 7.58 34.43 3.03
N MET A 606 6.31 34.53 3.38
CA MET A 606 5.21 34.46 2.42
C MET A 606 5.34 35.52 1.33
N ARG A 607 5.59 36.79 1.71
CA ARG A 607 5.77 37.87 0.73
C ARG A 607 6.94 37.60 -0.21
N MET A 608 8.08 37.15 0.31
CA MET A 608 9.23 36.76 -0.50
C MET A 608 8.89 35.66 -1.50
N SER A 609 8.17 34.63 -1.06
CA SER A 609 7.71 33.54 -1.93
C SER A 609 6.82 34.06 -3.06
N ILE A 610 5.86 34.93 -2.75
CA ILE A 610 4.93 35.48 -3.75
C ILE A 610 5.67 36.41 -4.72
N PHE A 611 6.57 37.29 -4.24
CA PHE A 611 7.39 38.13 -5.13
C PHE A 611 8.29 37.29 -6.06
N THR A 612 8.85 36.20 -5.56
CA THR A 612 9.68 35.30 -6.38
C THR A 612 8.86 34.64 -7.48
N MET A 613 7.62 34.22 -7.17
CA MET A 613 6.68 33.69 -8.15
C MET A 613 6.29 34.75 -9.19
N LEU A 614 5.94 35.96 -8.74
CA LEU A 614 5.58 37.07 -9.63
C LEU A 614 6.74 37.49 -10.54
N ALA A 615 7.97 37.51 -10.03
CA ALA A 615 9.14 37.84 -10.84
C ALA A 615 9.31 36.87 -12.03
N LYS A 616 9.00 35.58 -11.86
CA LYS A 616 9.06 34.60 -12.96
C LYS A 616 8.03 34.87 -14.04
N LEU A 617 6.82 35.27 -13.66
CA LEU A 617 5.76 35.60 -14.62
C LEU A 617 6.08 36.91 -15.34
N LEU A 618 6.46 37.93 -14.58
CA LEU A 618 6.71 39.26 -15.12
C LEU A 618 7.90 39.28 -16.09
N LEU A 619 8.87 38.37 -15.94
CA LEU A 619 10.00 38.29 -16.87
C LEU A 619 9.57 37.97 -18.32
N ASP A 620 8.47 37.23 -18.49
CA ASP A 620 7.84 36.92 -19.78
C ASP A 620 6.36 37.35 -19.76
N ALA A 621 6.12 38.60 -19.32
CA ALA A 621 4.77 39.09 -19.07
C ALA A 621 3.87 39.01 -20.31
N THR A 622 4.39 39.26 -21.51
CA THR A 622 3.62 39.24 -22.76
C THR A 622 3.03 37.87 -23.10
N ASN A 623 3.61 36.79 -22.58
CA ASN A 623 3.09 35.42 -22.78
C ASN A 623 2.44 34.83 -21.51
N THR A 624 2.38 35.61 -20.42
CA THR A 624 1.86 35.14 -19.13
C THR A 624 0.82 36.12 -18.56
N LEU A 625 1.21 37.03 -17.67
CA LEU A 625 0.34 37.92 -16.92
C LEU A 625 -0.30 39.01 -17.79
N ASP A 626 0.40 39.46 -18.83
CA ASP A 626 -0.06 40.47 -19.79
C ASP A 626 -0.39 39.87 -21.16
N SER A 627 -0.72 38.57 -21.21
CA SER A 627 -1.06 37.85 -22.46
C SER A 627 -2.20 38.50 -23.26
N GLN A 628 -3.13 39.19 -22.58
CA GLN A 628 -4.24 39.91 -23.18
C GLN A 628 -4.04 41.44 -23.20
N GLY A 629 -2.91 41.95 -22.70
CA GLY A 629 -2.66 43.38 -22.56
C GLY A 629 -3.42 44.08 -21.41
N HIS A 630 -4.18 43.33 -20.60
CA HIS A 630 -4.95 43.86 -19.47
C HIS A 630 -4.09 44.21 -18.26
N PHE A 631 -2.99 43.48 -18.02
CA PHE A 631 -2.12 43.77 -16.88
C PHE A 631 -1.40 45.10 -17.05
N ARG A 632 -1.06 45.48 -18.28
CA ARG A 632 -0.51 46.79 -18.59
C ARG A 632 -1.38 47.95 -18.11
N GLU A 633 -2.72 47.81 -18.11
CA GLU A 633 -3.65 48.83 -17.59
C GLU A 633 -3.60 48.96 -16.06
N GLU A 634 -3.31 47.86 -15.36
CA GLU A 634 -3.19 47.81 -13.89
C GLU A 634 -1.73 47.94 -13.41
N SER A 635 -0.74 47.94 -14.31
CA SER A 635 0.69 47.93 -13.98
C SER A 635 1.13 49.12 -13.11
N GLU A 636 0.57 50.31 -13.35
CA GLU A 636 0.83 51.51 -12.54
C GLU A 636 0.33 51.32 -11.10
N LYS A 637 -0.90 50.79 -10.94
CA LYS A 637 -1.49 50.49 -9.62
C LYS A 637 -0.73 49.37 -8.93
N PHE A 638 -0.30 48.35 -9.66
CA PHE A 638 0.53 47.26 -9.14
C PHE A 638 1.86 47.80 -8.62
N LEU A 639 2.57 48.60 -9.43
CA LEU A 639 3.81 49.24 -9.00
C LEU A 639 3.58 50.10 -7.75
N CYS A 640 2.63 51.03 -7.80
CA CYS A 640 2.37 51.99 -6.73
C CYS A 640 1.84 51.36 -5.44
N ASN A 641 0.91 50.39 -5.51
CA ASN A 641 0.19 49.87 -4.35
C ASN A 641 0.72 48.52 -3.83
N VAL A 642 1.50 47.79 -4.63
CA VAL A 642 2.02 46.45 -4.26
C VAL A 642 3.54 46.47 -4.12
N LEU A 643 4.27 46.94 -5.14
CA LEU A 643 5.73 46.90 -5.15
C LEU A 643 6.36 48.00 -4.28
N LEU A 644 6.04 49.27 -4.51
CA LEU A 644 6.69 50.39 -3.83
C LEU A 644 6.63 50.30 -2.29
N PRO A 645 5.49 49.92 -1.65
CA PRO A 645 5.44 49.77 -0.19
C PRO A 645 6.43 48.73 0.36
N ASN A 646 6.77 47.71 -0.44
CA ASN A 646 7.71 46.66 -0.07
C ASN A 646 9.17 47.00 -0.41
N LEU A 647 9.44 48.17 -1.00
CA LEU A 647 10.79 48.71 -1.21
C LEU A 647 11.20 49.71 -0.12
N VAL A 648 10.27 50.13 0.74
CA VAL A 648 10.56 51.07 1.83
C VAL A 648 11.54 50.45 2.81
N TRP A 649 12.61 51.19 3.11
CA TRP A 649 13.65 50.72 4.02
C TRP A 649 13.13 50.55 5.45
N HIS A 650 13.53 49.43 6.05
CA HIS A 650 13.30 49.05 7.43
C HIS A 650 14.51 48.28 7.94
N ALA A 651 14.86 48.45 9.21
CA ALA A 651 16.02 47.77 9.80
C ALA A 651 15.81 46.25 9.91
N GLY A 652 16.91 45.49 9.76
CA GLY A 652 16.96 44.05 10.00
C GLY A 652 17.05 43.18 8.74
N ARG A 653 17.68 42.01 8.88
CA ARG A 653 17.98 41.09 7.77
C ARG A 653 16.73 40.60 7.04
N THR A 654 15.65 40.31 7.76
CA THR A 654 14.38 39.86 7.17
C THR A 654 13.76 40.94 6.28
N ALA A 655 13.75 42.19 6.75
CA ALA A 655 13.25 43.31 5.95
C ALA A 655 14.10 43.54 4.69
N ALA A 656 15.42 43.42 4.79
CA ALA A 656 16.33 43.47 3.64
C ALA A 656 16.07 42.34 2.62
N ALA A 657 15.78 41.12 3.09
CA ALA A 657 15.47 39.99 2.23
C ALA A 657 14.13 40.15 1.48
N VAL A 658 13.10 40.70 2.14
CA VAL A 658 11.82 41.07 1.49
C VAL A 658 12.06 42.13 0.42
N ARG A 659 12.81 43.20 0.72
CA ARG A 659 13.14 44.24 -0.25
C ARG A 659 13.92 43.67 -1.44
N THR A 660 14.87 42.77 -1.21
CA THR A 660 15.61 42.09 -2.28
C THR A 660 14.68 41.29 -3.20
N SER A 661 13.66 40.62 -2.63
CA SER A 661 12.65 39.90 -3.42
C SER A 661 11.74 40.86 -4.20
N ALA A 662 11.34 41.98 -3.59
CA ALA A 662 10.57 43.03 -4.26
C ALA A 662 11.37 43.71 -5.38
N LEU A 663 12.68 43.93 -5.21
CA LEU A 663 13.60 44.42 -6.25
C LEU A 663 13.73 43.44 -7.40
N SER A 664 13.77 42.13 -7.13
CA SER A 664 13.75 41.11 -8.17
C SER A 664 12.45 41.18 -8.99
N CYS A 665 11.31 41.36 -8.32
CA CYS A 665 10.02 41.53 -8.98
C CYS A 665 9.93 42.85 -9.77
N LEU A 666 10.50 43.95 -9.25
CA LEU A 666 10.60 45.23 -9.95
C LEU A 666 11.45 45.11 -11.22
N LEU A 667 12.63 44.49 -11.13
CA LEU A 667 13.51 44.30 -12.28
C LEU A 667 12.82 43.46 -13.35
N ALA A 668 12.10 42.40 -12.96
CA ALA A 668 11.30 41.59 -13.88
C ALA A 668 10.19 42.42 -14.55
N LEU A 669 9.48 43.27 -13.80
CA LEU A 669 8.47 44.18 -14.36
C LEU A 669 9.07 45.14 -15.40
N LEU A 670 10.23 45.72 -15.11
CA LEU A 670 10.93 46.66 -15.99
C LEU A 670 11.45 45.99 -17.27
N HIS A 671 11.96 44.76 -17.18
CA HIS A 671 12.44 44.01 -18.34
C HIS A 671 11.34 43.36 -19.16
N GLY A 672 10.25 42.92 -18.52
CA GLY A 672 9.17 42.15 -19.13
C GLY A 672 8.25 42.95 -20.06
N GLY A 673 8.45 44.26 -20.19
CA GLY A 673 7.70 45.12 -21.09
C GLY A 673 6.24 45.38 -20.69
N ALA A 674 5.81 44.91 -19.53
CA ALA A 674 4.43 45.05 -19.04
C ALA A 674 4.11 46.47 -18.53
N ILE A 675 5.14 47.24 -18.15
CA ILE A 675 5.03 48.65 -17.81
C ILE A 675 5.55 49.51 -18.97
N THR A 676 4.75 50.49 -19.40
CA THR A 676 5.17 51.39 -20.48
C THR A 676 6.09 52.49 -19.96
N PRO A 677 6.98 53.06 -20.79
CA PRO A 677 7.81 54.20 -20.40
C PRO A 677 7.00 55.40 -19.88
N GLY A 678 5.82 55.67 -20.47
CA GLY A 678 4.94 56.75 -20.00
C GLY A 678 4.41 56.52 -18.58
N GLN A 679 3.96 55.30 -18.26
CA GLN A 679 3.51 54.95 -16.91
C GLN A 679 4.66 54.99 -15.89
N LEU A 680 5.84 54.53 -16.30
CA LEU A 680 7.03 54.58 -15.45
C LEU A 680 7.44 56.04 -15.14
N LEU A 681 7.35 56.93 -16.13
CA LEU A 681 7.60 58.36 -15.98
C LEU A 681 6.59 59.00 -15.01
N CYS A 682 5.31 58.67 -15.07
CA CYS A 682 4.32 59.18 -14.10
C CYS A 682 4.60 58.80 -12.64
N LEU A 683 5.36 57.72 -12.40
CA LEU A 683 5.71 57.22 -11.07
C LEU A 683 7.16 57.50 -10.66
N GLU A 684 7.94 58.21 -11.48
CA GLU A 684 9.39 58.34 -11.30
C GLU A 684 9.76 58.99 -9.96
N GLU A 685 9.02 60.03 -9.54
CA GLU A 685 9.24 60.73 -8.27
C GLU A 685 9.08 59.84 -7.04
N LYS A 686 8.26 58.78 -7.12
CA LYS A 686 8.08 57.81 -6.02
C LYS A 686 9.05 56.64 -6.13
N LEU A 687 9.32 56.18 -7.35
CA LEU A 687 10.15 55.00 -7.60
C LEU A 687 11.63 55.28 -7.36
N ILE A 688 12.17 56.35 -7.97
CA ILE A 688 13.61 56.61 -7.97
C ILE A 688 14.16 56.73 -6.54
N PRO A 689 13.57 57.49 -5.59
CA PRO A 689 14.10 57.58 -4.24
C PRO A 689 14.19 56.23 -3.52
N LEU A 690 13.23 55.34 -3.75
CA LEU A 690 13.20 54.01 -3.13
C LEU A 690 14.28 53.09 -3.73
N VAL A 691 14.49 53.14 -5.04
CA VAL A 691 15.56 52.38 -5.71
C VAL A 691 16.94 52.91 -5.33
N LEU A 692 17.11 54.24 -5.21
CA LEU A 692 18.35 54.86 -4.74
C LEU A 692 18.66 54.44 -3.31
N SER A 693 17.68 54.47 -2.40
CA SER A 693 17.86 53.96 -1.04
C SER A 693 18.27 52.48 -1.00
N ALA A 694 17.80 51.68 -1.95
CA ALA A 694 18.14 50.27 -2.05
C ALA A 694 19.55 50.00 -2.63
N LEU A 695 20.25 51.01 -3.15
CA LEU A 695 21.66 50.87 -3.52
C LEU A 695 22.53 50.64 -2.29
N ASP A 696 22.11 51.10 -1.10
CA ASP A 696 22.84 50.97 0.17
C ASP A 696 22.47 49.70 0.97
N GLU A 697 21.86 48.69 0.35
CA GLU A 697 21.53 47.43 1.03
C GLU A 697 22.78 46.70 1.56
N ASP A 698 22.65 46.06 2.72
CA ASP A 698 23.74 45.24 3.29
C ASP A 698 24.11 44.06 2.37
N SER A 699 23.12 43.49 1.69
CA SER A 699 23.30 42.34 0.80
C SER A 699 23.80 42.74 -0.58
N GLN A 700 24.84 42.05 -1.08
CA GLN A 700 25.35 42.24 -2.45
C GLN A 700 24.23 42.08 -3.50
N MET A 701 23.37 41.06 -3.35
CA MET A 701 22.26 40.81 -4.28
C MET A 701 21.26 41.97 -4.29
N GLY A 702 20.91 42.52 -3.12
CA GLY A 702 20.02 43.69 -3.03
C GLY A 702 20.59 44.89 -3.78
N ARG A 703 21.87 45.23 -3.54
CA ARG A 703 22.55 46.34 -4.23
C ARG A 703 22.62 46.11 -5.74
N LEU A 704 22.93 44.89 -6.17
CA LEU A 704 22.98 44.53 -7.59
C LEU A 704 21.61 44.69 -8.27
N LEU A 705 20.54 44.18 -7.66
CA LEU A 705 19.18 44.29 -8.20
C LEU A 705 18.68 45.75 -8.21
N ALA A 706 19.00 46.54 -7.19
CA ALA A 706 18.70 47.97 -7.17
C ALA A 706 19.42 48.70 -8.31
N CYS A 707 20.73 48.44 -8.48
CA CYS A 707 21.53 49.04 -9.54
C CYS A 707 21.03 48.64 -10.94
N ARG A 708 20.67 47.38 -11.16
CA ARG A 708 20.06 46.90 -12.41
C ARG A 708 18.69 47.52 -12.67
N SER A 709 17.87 47.66 -11.63
CA SER A 709 16.55 48.30 -11.74
C SER A 709 16.71 49.76 -12.16
N LEU A 710 17.63 50.49 -11.52
CA LEU A 710 17.93 51.88 -11.85
C LEU A 710 18.51 52.04 -13.26
N SER A 711 19.46 51.18 -13.65
CA SER A 711 20.00 51.11 -15.01
C SER A 711 18.89 50.93 -16.06
N THR A 712 17.93 50.04 -15.78
CA THR A 712 16.81 49.78 -16.67
C THR A 712 15.81 50.94 -16.70
N THR A 713 15.52 51.56 -15.56
CA THR A 713 14.70 52.77 -15.49
C THR A 713 15.32 53.90 -16.32
N VAL A 714 16.61 54.17 -16.17
CA VAL A 714 17.32 55.19 -16.97
C VAL A 714 17.30 54.83 -18.46
N ARG A 715 17.45 53.55 -18.81
CA ARG A 715 17.32 53.11 -20.22
C ARG A 715 15.93 53.40 -20.80
N LEU A 716 14.87 53.19 -20.03
CA LEU A 716 13.48 53.30 -20.50
C LEU A 716 12.99 54.74 -20.57
N ILE A 717 13.31 55.57 -19.56
CA ILE A 717 12.75 56.92 -19.42
C ILE A 717 13.80 58.02 -19.30
N GLY A 718 15.09 57.71 -19.27
CA GLY A 718 16.16 58.66 -18.96
C GLY A 718 16.16 59.93 -19.81
N THR A 719 15.91 59.82 -21.12
CA THR A 719 15.83 60.97 -22.04
C THR A 719 14.60 61.85 -21.82
N SER A 720 13.61 61.36 -21.08
CA SER A 720 12.37 62.06 -20.72
C SER A 720 12.38 62.59 -19.29
N LEU A 721 13.44 62.28 -18.51
CA LEU A 721 13.58 62.75 -17.13
C LEU A 721 13.99 64.22 -17.09
N HIS A 722 13.50 64.95 -16.08
CA HIS A 722 13.95 66.31 -15.82
C HIS A 722 15.44 66.31 -15.39
N PRO A 723 16.26 67.29 -15.81
CA PRO A 723 17.67 67.39 -15.41
C PRO A 723 17.92 67.28 -13.90
N GLU A 724 17.03 67.81 -13.06
CA GLU A 724 17.13 67.68 -11.60
C GLU A 724 16.99 66.24 -11.09
N ALA A 725 16.12 65.43 -11.71
CA ALA A 725 15.96 64.03 -11.35
C ALA A 725 17.20 63.23 -11.77
N LEU A 726 17.72 63.48 -12.97
CA LEU A 726 18.98 62.92 -13.44
C LEU A 726 20.14 63.29 -12.49
N ASN A 727 20.21 64.53 -12.02
CA ASN A 727 21.26 65.00 -11.11
C ASN A 727 21.19 64.38 -9.70
N LYS A 728 20.06 63.78 -9.31
CA LYS A 728 19.96 62.99 -8.08
C LYS A 728 20.44 61.55 -8.24
N ILE A 729 20.47 61.02 -9.47
CA ILE A 729 20.77 59.61 -9.75
C ILE A 729 22.28 59.34 -9.81
N TYR A 730 23.02 60.12 -10.61
CA TYR A 730 24.43 59.82 -10.86
C TYR A 730 25.33 59.86 -9.61
N PRO A 731 25.13 60.73 -8.59
CA PRO A 731 25.99 60.74 -7.41
C PRO A 731 25.87 59.45 -6.61
N GLU A 732 24.67 58.89 -6.53
CA GLU A 732 24.43 57.62 -5.81
C GLU A 732 25.02 56.43 -6.57
N LEU A 733 24.99 56.44 -7.91
CA LEU A 733 25.68 55.46 -8.74
C LEU A 733 27.21 55.55 -8.58
N LEU A 734 27.76 56.76 -8.47
CA LEU A 734 29.20 56.96 -8.22
C LEU A 734 29.65 56.33 -6.91
N LYS A 735 28.86 56.45 -5.83
CA LYS A 735 29.15 55.79 -4.54
C LYS A 735 29.19 54.26 -4.65
N ARG A 736 28.64 53.66 -5.71
CA ARG A 736 28.72 52.21 -5.97
C ARG A 736 29.99 51.77 -6.67
N LEU A 737 30.81 52.70 -7.15
CA LEU A 737 32.13 52.39 -7.69
C LEU A 737 33.14 51.99 -6.60
N ASP A 738 32.85 52.32 -5.34
CA ASP A 738 33.61 51.86 -4.16
C ASP A 738 33.07 50.53 -3.58
N ASP A 739 32.13 49.86 -4.25
CA ASP A 739 31.56 48.60 -3.75
C ASP A 739 32.60 47.46 -3.80
N SER A 740 32.59 46.61 -2.76
CA SER A 740 33.40 45.39 -2.70
C SER A 740 33.14 44.41 -3.84
N SER A 741 31.98 44.46 -4.48
CA SER A 741 31.58 43.57 -5.56
C SER A 741 31.90 44.16 -6.93
N GLU A 742 32.72 43.48 -7.73
CA GLU A 742 32.97 43.83 -9.13
C GLU A 742 31.66 43.93 -9.94
N GLU A 743 30.72 43.00 -9.74
CA GLU A 743 29.44 42.98 -10.46
C GLU A 743 28.60 44.24 -10.20
N VAL A 744 28.56 44.71 -8.94
CA VAL A 744 27.82 45.93 -8.58
C VAL A 744 28.48 47.15 -9.22
N ARG A 745 29.82 47.24 -9.16
CA ARG A 745 30.60 48.31 -9.80
C ARG A 745 30.37 48.33 -11.32
N SER A 746 30.40 47.17 -11.97
CA SER A 746 30.16 47.03 -13.41
C SER A 746 28.76 47.53 -13.81
N VAL A 747 27.71 47.10 -13.10
CA VAL A 747 26.34 47.58 -13.39
C VAL A 747 26.19 49.07 -13.12
N ALA A 748 26.86 49.60 -12.08
CA ALA A 748 26.84 51.03 -11.78
C ALA A 748 27.48 51.86 -12.91
N LEU A 749 28.61 51.39 -13.46
CA LEU A 749 29.24 52.00 -14.64
C LEU A 749 28.33 51.93 -15.87
N GLN A 750 27.67 50.79 -16.10
CA GLN A 750 26.69 50.68 -17.17
C GLN A 750 25.55 51.71 -17.01
N ALA A 751 25.04 51.86 -15.79
CA ALA A 751 23.98 52.83 -15.47
C ALA A 751 24.45 54.27 -15.67
N LEU A 752 25.69 54.61 -15.27
CA LEU A 752 26.31 55.93 -15.52
C LEU A 752 26.50 56.19 -17.02
N GLY A 753 26.88 55.18 -17.79
CA GLY A 753 26.95 55.26 -19.24
C GLY A 753 25.58 55.54 -19.88
N LEU A 754 24.52 54.90 -19.38
CA LEU A 754 23.14 55.15 -19.83
C LEU A 754 22.65 56.55 -19.41
N TRP A 755 23.01 56.98 -18.21
CA TRP A 755 22.74 58.32 -17.71
C TRP A 755 23.36 59.38 -18.62
N LEU A 756 24.64 59.23 -19.00
CA LEU A 756 25.31 60.14 -19.94
C LEU A 756 24.62 60.21 -21.30
N THR A 757 24.18 59.06 -21.83
CA THR A 757 23.44 59.03 -23.11
C THR A 757 22.02 59.58 -23.00
N SER A 758 21.51 59.76 -21.77
CA SER A 758 20.17 60.30 -21.51
C SER A 758 20.15 61.84 -21.49
N LEU A 759 21.32 62.48 -21.45
CA LEU A 759 21.43 63.94 -21.44
C LEU A 759 21.03 64.51 -22.80
N THR A 760 19.84 65.10 -22.88
CA THR A 760 19.32 65.75 -24.09
C THR A 760 19.78 67.21 -24.17
N LYS A 761 19.38 67.93 -25.23
CA LYS A 761 19.69 69.36 -25.42
C LYS A 761 19.14 70.26 -24.30
N ASP A 762 18.16 69.78 -23.54
CA ASP A 762 17.56 70.50 -22.40
C ASP A 762 18.46 70.48 -21.15
N TYR A 763 19.50 69.64 -21.15
CA TYR A 763 20.52 69.61 -20.10
C TYR A 763 21.52 70.75 -20.31
N ASN A 764 21.18 71.95 -19.81
CA ASN A 764 21.94 73.17 -20.06
C ASN A 764 23.40 73.05 -19.52
N PRO A 765 24.42 73.14 -20.40
CA PRO A 765 25.82 73.05 -20.00
C PRO A 765 26.25 74.10 -18.95
N GLU A 766 25.70 75.31 -18.99
CA GLU A 766 26.14 76.40 -18.10
C GLU A 766 25.80 76.14 -16.62
N PHE A 767 24.64 75.55 -16.35
CA PHE A 767 24.22 75.20 -14.98
C PHE A 767 24.67 73.80 -14.55
N CYS A 768 24.92 72.90 -15.51
CA CYS A 768 25.23 71.50 -15.23
C CYS A 768 26.72 71.14 -15.33
N THR A 769 27.58 72.07 -15.76
CA THR A 769 29.05 71.90 -15.81
C THR A 769 29.63 71.39 -14.47
N PRO A 770 29.22 71.89 -13.29
CA PRO A 770 29.74 71.38 -12.01
C PRO A 770 29.42 69.89 -11.79
N HIS A 771 28.23 69.44 -12.19
CA HIS A 771 27.82 68.03 -12.08
C HIS A 771 28.66 67.13 -12.98
N LEU A 772 28.86 67.53 -14.25
CA LEU A 772 29.70 66.82 -15.21
C LEU A 772 31.17 66.81 -14.80
N GLN A 773 31.67 67.94 -14.30
CA GLN A 773 33.03 68.05 -13.79
C GLN A 773 33.26 67.09 -12.62
N PHE A 774 32.34 67.08 -11.65
CA PHE A 774 32.41 66.16 -10.52
C PHE A 774 32.35 64.70 -10.98
N LEU A 775 31.44 64.35 -11.89
CA LEU A 775 31.35 63.01 -12.47
C LEU A 775 32.66 62.57 -13.14
N PHE A 776 33.23 63.41 -14.01
CA PHE A 776 34.48 63.09 -14.70
C PHE A 776 35.64 62.94 -13.74
N GLN A 777 35.76 63.83 -12.74
CA GLN A 777 36.79 63.73 -11.72
C GLN A 777 36.69 62.40 -10.96
N GLN A 778 35.49 61.98 -10.55
CA GLN A 778 35.30 60.71 -9.85
C GLN A 778 35.60 59.50 -10.75
N LEU A 779 35.07 59.48 -11.98
CA LEU A 779 35.34 58.39 -12.93
C LEU A 779 36.84 58.26 -13.23
N LEU A 780 37.56 59.38 -13.37
CA LEU A 780 39.01 59.36 -13.59
C LEU A 780 39.76 58.78 -12.39
N LEU A 781 39.28 58.93 -11.14
CA LEU A 781 39.88 58.23 -9.99
C LEU A 781 39.73 56.71 -10.13
N HIS A 782 38.57 56.24 -10.61
CA HIS A 782 38.31 54.82 -10.85
C HIS A 782 38.93 54.29 -12.14
N LEU A 783 39.59 55.12 -12.96
CA LEU A 783 40.41 54.64 -14.07
C LEU A 783 41.68 53.92 -13.56
N ASP A 784 42.04 54.14 -12.29
CA ASP A 784 43.12 53.49 -11.53
C ASP A 784 42.62 52.36 -10.60
N ASP A 785 41.39 51.89 -10.80
CA ASP A 785 40.80 50.77 -10.04
C ASP A 785 41.68 49.52 -10.07
N PRO A 786 41.78 48.74 -8.96
CA PRO A 786 42.57 47.51 -8.93
C PRO A 786 42.14 46.46 -9.97
N ASP A 787 40.88 46.45 -10.40
CA ASP A 787 40.36 45.46 -11.34
C ASP A 787 40.35 45.97 -12.78
N SER A 788 41.11 45.30 -13.65
CA SER A 788 41.28 45.73 -15.06
C SER A 788 39.97 45.78 -15.84
N SER A 789 39.03 44.88 -15.55
CA SER A 789 37.66 44.84 -16.09
C SER A 789 36.89 46.13 -15.78
N VAL A 790 37.04 46.67 -14.57
CA VAL A 790 36.39 47.92 -14.15
C VAL A 790 37.06 49.10 -14.82
N GLN A 791 38.39 49.13 -14.91
CA GLN A 791 39.13 50.19 -15.62
C GLN A 791 38.70 50.33 -17.09
N GLU A 792 38.56 49.21 -17.80
CA GLU A 792 38.07 49.19 -19.19
C GLU A 792 36.64 49.75 -19.29
N GLN A 793 35.75 49.36 -18.37
CA GLN A 793 34.38 49.89 -18.35
C GLN A 793 34.32 51.38 -18.02
N VAL A 794 35.14 51.87 -17.09
CA VAL A 794 35.28 53.30 -16.78
C VAL A 794 35.73 54.06 -18.01
N LEU A 795 36.73 53.54 -18.75
CA LEU A 795 37.18 54.15 -20.00
C LEU A 795 36.05 54.28 -21.02
N GLU A 796 35.24 53.23 -21.21
CA GLU A 796 34.09 53.28 -22.12
C GLU A 796 33.02 54.30 -21.67
N VAL A 797 32.76 54.43 -20.36
CA VAL A 797 31.86 55.45 -19.82
C VAL A 797 32.41 56.85 -20.06
N LEU A 798 33.71 57.08 -19.84
CA LEU A 798 34.37 58.35 -20.11
C LEU A 798 34.36 58.70 -21.61
N ARG A 799 34.51 57.71 -22.50
CA ARG A 799 34.33 57.91 -23.95
C ARG A 799 32.91 58.39 -24.27
N LYS A 800 31.87 57.83 -23.66
CA LYS A 800 30.51 58.38 -23.79
C LYS A 800 30.42 59.81 -23.26
N GLY A 801 31.08 60.09 -22.14
CA GLY A 801 31.16 61.45 -21.57
C GLY A 801 31.81 62.47 -22.50
N SER A 802 32.76 62.03 -23.32
CA SER A 802 33.41 62.90 -24.32
C SER A 802 32.46 63.41 -25.41
N LEU A 803 31.36 62.70 -25.66
CA LEU A 803 30.31 63.15 -26.59
C LEU A 803 29.42 64.25 -25.98
N VAL A 804 29.33 64.32 -24.65
CA VAL A 804 28.49 65.28 -23.93
C VAL A 804 29.23 66.61 -23.73
N HIS A 805 30.48 66.56 -23.25
CA HIS A 805 31.27 67.77 -23.03
C HIS A 805 32.79 67.52 -23.23
N PRO A 806 33.26 67.46 -24.49
CA PRO A 806 34.62 67.04 -24.83
C PRO A 806 35.71 67.94 -24.26
N THR A 807 35.48 69.26 -24.24
CA THR A 807 36.44 70.26 -23.76
C THR A 807 36.67 70.17 -22.24
N LEU A 808 35.61 70.00 -21.45
CA LEU A 808 35.69 69.81 -20.01
C LEU A 808 36.41 68.50 -19.69
N LEU A 809 36.00 67.40 -20.32
CA LEU A 809 36.62 66.11 -20.07
C LEU A 809 38.12 66.12 -20.42
N ARG A 810 38.52 66.72 -21.55
CA ARG A 810 39.94 66.87 -21.92
C ARG A 810 40.73 67.56 -20.82
N ARG A 811 40.21 68.69 -20.31
CA ARG A 811 40.86 69.46 -19.23
C ARG A 811 41.04 68.62 -17.96
N GLU A 812 40.00 67.89 -17.55
CA GLU A 812 40.07 67.07 -16.33
C GLU A 812 41.01 65.86 -16.51
N VAL A 813 41.06 65.23 -17.69
CA VAL A 813 42.01 64.14 -18.01
C VAL A 813 43.45 64.63 -17.97
N GLU A 814 43.76 65.77 -18.60
CA GLU A 814 45.09 66.37 -18.58
C GLU A 814 45.55 66.70 -17.14
N ALA A 815 44.63 67.15 -16.28
CA ALA A 815 44.93 67.52 -14.90
C ALA A 815 45.30 66.34 -13.98
N VAL A 816 44.93 65.10 -14.35
CA VAL A 816 45.17 63.89 -13.57
C VAL A 816 46.10 62.88 -14.24
N ARG A 817 46.37 63.01 -15.53
CA ARG A 817 47.21 62.08 -16.33
C ARG A 817 48.50 61.67 -15.62
N ASP A 818 49.28 62.63 -15.16
CA ASP A 818 50.60 62.38 -14.54
C ASP A 818 50.49 61.94 -13.06
N LYS A 819 49.28 61.92 -12.49
CA LYS A 819 48.98 61.48 -11.13
C LYS A 819 48.47 60.04 -11.06
N GLN A 820 48.11 59.45 -12.20
CA GLN A 820 47.58 58.09 -12.28
C GLN A 820 48.70 57.04 -12.16
N ARG A 821 48.37 55.82 -11.74
CA ARG A 821 49.33 54.69 -11.65
C ARG A 821 49.90 54.35 -13.03
N SER A 822 49.09 54.47 -14.07
CA SER A 822 49.49 54.30 -15.47
C SER A 822 48.81 55.36 -16.35
N PRO A 823 49.56 56.07 -17.22
CA PRO A 823 48.97 57.05 -18.13
C PRO A 823 48.24 56.41 -19.33
N LEU A 824 48.33 55.09 -19.51
CA LEU A 824 47.86 54.38 -20.71
C LEU A 824 46.40 54.68 -21.06
N TYR A 825 45.47 54.54 -20.11
CA TYR A 825 44.04 54.77 -20.38
C TYR A 825 43.70 56.26 -20.52
N CYS A 826 44.42 57.15 -19.84
CA CYS A 826 44.31 58.60 -20.06
C CYS A 826 44.76 58.97 -21.47
N ASP A 827 45.88 58.41 -21.95
CA ASP A 827 46.39 58.64 -23.30
C ASP A 827 45.42 58.13 -24.38
N GLN A 828 44.84 56.94 -24.17
CA GLN A 828 43.80 56.41 -25.06
C GLN A 828 42.55 57.30 -25.07
N LEU A 829 42.13 57.83 -23.93
CA LEU A 829 40.98 58.73 -23.82
C LEU A 829 41.26 60.08 -24.51
N LEU A 830 42.44 60.68 -24.33
CA LEU A 830 42.85 61.91 -25.01
C LEU A 830 42.93 61.74 -26.53
N GLN A 831 43.43 60.59 -27.00
CA GLN A 831 43.42 60.24 -28.43
C GLN A 831 41.99 60.14 -28.97
N HIS A 832 41.07 59.51 -28.22
CA HIS A 832 39.66 59.44 -28.59
C HIS A 832 39.00 60.83 -28.64
N ILE A 833 39.20 61.67 -27.61
CA ILE A 833 38.63 63.03 -27.59
C ILE A 833 39.18 63.88 -28.74
N SER A 834 40.42 63.63 -29.18
CA SER A 834 41.05 64.35 -30.30
C SER A 834 40.55 63.89 -31.67
N SER A 835 39.97 62.69 -31.78
CA SER A 835 39.41 62.15 -33.02
C SER A 835 37.92 62.43 -33.21
N LEU A 836 37.25 63.02 -32.21
CA LEU A 836 35.86 63.47 -32.33
C LEU A 836 35.75 64.67 -33.29
N PRO A 837 34.70 64.73 -34.12
CA PRO A 837 34.47 65.88 -34.99
C PRO A 837 34.27 67.14 -34.14
N THR A 838 35.10 68.16 -34.35
CA THR A 838 34.91 69.48 -33.76
C THR A 838 33.61 70.07 -34.29
N GLU A 839 32.59 70.18 -33.45
CA GLU A 839 31.43 71.02 -33.74
C GLU A 839 31.94 72.44 -33.98
N THR A 840 31.81 72.87 -35.23
CA THR A 840 32.05 74.24 -35.66
C THR A 840 30.89 75.06 -35.11
N THR A 841 31.20 75.89 -34.13
CA THR A 841 30.35 77.00 -33.69
C THR A 841 29.95 77.85 -34.90
N ALA A 842 28.67 77.85 -35.25
CA ALA A 842 28.06 78.94 -36.00
C ALA A 842 27.47 79.92 -34.98
N GLU A 843 27.71 81.21 -35.22
CA GLU A 843 27.25 82.37 -34.43
C GLU A 843 25.74 82.39 -34.15
#